data_AF-A0A414W6S0-F1
#
_entry.id   AF-A0A414W6S0-F1
#
_cell.length_a   1.000
_cell.length_b   1.000
_cell.length_c   1.000
_cell.angle_alpha   90.00
_cell.angle_beta   90.00
_cell.angle_gamma   90.00
#
_symmetry.space_group_name_H-M   'P 1'
#
loop_
_entity.id
_entity.type
_entity.pdbx_description
1 polymer ?
#
loop_
_entity_poly.entity_id
_entity_poly.type
_entity_poly.pdbx_seq_one_letter_code
_entity_poly.pdbx_strand_id
1 'polypeptide(L)'
;MNKKFLSVILFSALMVGAAGTFVSCKDYDDDIENLQKQIDENAKAIDQINKLISDGSVITGVVKGANGITITLSNGNSYEITNGSNGTNAAVWSIGEDGYWYKDDVKQAYKAVGEKGGDGCYYKPNETTGNFDIYNADGTLKESTNISWKGTGITAVEDGNDVILYNVTKADGTTGSVTISKTNNLRSLVFIPQVYVDGVQGLTYDSYAYKALTLSEKDSKSEKTTAAATSTTINPVVYAEYHVNPANANVNELKDKLSFMVKPNVDYISSRAAASNDFAMTPEFVSFTDGILKVKVNIKGIAATEEKISVFALNVEKENGEDVTSDYATVFKKDLSDLAIADPAAEAAKKGIADKDEHYRTKIAAVDADAYNQKVVWAEGKTEAESKTYCDTIVVYNQSLDLTKCVEAHELACEGGDKIKVADLEKLGLSFAFDVVKNYKVGNPVTDQADFVTLADGVLTPKVYETEGRAAIGRTPIVRVRLMDGENLVKVAYIKVFIADETSAPVTNQYELTIENFKYDCDDAAASKLSTVKDMNVQVYNEIGLSKEQFHATYPYFYDYGANQTPADLGTCEETTDAETQATHVIKWTISKDALWENASKQLTHRVRYYAGENQTGAYVELVLKATVEDIQKSYNVAKADFISNYWDADKTYTKFNVAVPSSTTDDDPTHCTFVNDLNSPFTTWAKNSTEGTPGVLKLDKAVTGIEYFFCADDIKNITKIGDIDVVFTTDEAGTTLYATVGGKKEEIAVINNAGSTAPNTVTYNKNSAIAKQLLNTGAMYTYIGATGRVCDDDTKVVTITFDNKDHFKANFIRPVNIAEQAADNFIDAVDFGEKGSFIRLEDLIAPYDWRDRYFSDYANYWGFYGPFTITADVDNAECDLNGVRQAVPVTVELKANTNTTMGSGDDAKTSQYGFITYKNNGTKVSAFNIYVKVTVEYGWGTIKTDFITVPVSSTITNN
;
A
#
# COMPACT_ATOMS: atom_id res chain seq x y z
N MET A 1 42.55 -57.72 -35.56
CA MET A 1 43.97 -57.95 -35.19
C MET A 1 44.37 -56.86 -34.19
N ASN A 2 44.94 -57.05 -33.01
CA ASN A 2 45.13 -58.17 -32.08
C ASN A 2 45.39 -57.48 -30.71
N LYS A 3 44.66 -57.84 -29.65
CA LYS A 3 45.10 -57.59 -28.26
C LYS A 3 44.81 -58.84 -27.43
N LYS A 4 45.84 -59.39 -26.79
CA LYS A 4 45.77 -60.39 -25.73
C LYS A 4 46.70 -60.00 -24.58
N PHE A 5 46.07 -59.82 -23.42
CA PHE A 5 46.37 -60.44 -22.13
C PHE A 5 47.80 -60.41 -21.58
N LEU A 6 47.96 -59.68 -20.46
CA LEU A 6 48.45 -60.19 -19.16
C LEU A 6 48.50 -59.04 -18.16
N SER A 7 47.76 -59.15 -17.05
CA SER A 7 48.38 -59.09 -15.73
C SER A 7 47.42 -59.59 -14.65
N VAL A 8 47.87 -60.67 -14.02
CA VAL A 8 47.42 -61.26 -12.77
C VAL A 8 47.85 -60.34 -11.62
N ILE A 9 47.06 -60.28 -10.54
CA ILE A 9 47.42 -60.17 -9.10
C ILE A 9 46.30 -59.41 -8.37
N LEU A 10 45.35 -60.14 -7.76
CA LEU A 10 44.92 -59.98 -6.35
C LEU A 10 43.80 -60.99 -5.98
N PHE A 11 44.14 -62.29 -6.04
CA PHE A 11 43.36 -63.35 -5.36
C PHE A 11 44.23 -63.88 -4.22
N SER A 12 44.15 -63.24 -3.05
CA SER A 12 44.68 -63.81 -1.80
C SER A 12 44.21 -63.00 -0.59
N ALA A 13 42.98 -63.22 -0.16
CA ALA A 13 42.61 -63.24 1.26
C ALA A 13 41.18 -63.76 1.45
N LEU A 14 41.08 -64.85 2.21
CA LEU A 14 39.94 -65.23 3.06
C LEU A 14 38.78 -66.04 2.45
N MET A 15 39.04 -67.33 2.22
CA MET A 15 38.11 -68.38 2.67
C MET A 15 38.52 -68.82 4.08
N VAL A 16 37.66 -68.67 5.10
CA VAL A 16 37.43 -69.54 6.30
C VAL A 16 36.24 -68.90 7.05
N GLY A 17 35.10 -69.52 7.36
CA GLY A 17 34.59 -70.88 7.15
C GLY A 17 33.15 -71.03 7.72
N ALA A 18 32.47 -72.09 7.25
CA ALA A 18 31.37 -72.89 7.84
C ALA A 18 30.15 -72.18 8.47
N ALA A 19 28.89 -72.57 8.24
CA ALA A 19 28.24 -73.61 7.44
C ALA A 19 26.71 -73.42 7.56
N GLY A 20 25.96 -73.75 6.49
CA GLY A 20 24.51 -74.02 6.50
C GLY A 20 23.64 -72.76 6.45
N THR A 21 23.02 -72.39 5.34
CA THR A 21 22.16 -73.20 4.47
C THR A 21 22.57 -73.09 2.99
N PHE A 22 22.75 -74.23 2.32
CA PHE A 22 22.92 -74.30 0.87
C PHE A 22 21.65 -73.81 0.17
N VAL A 23 21.68 -72.56 -0.31
CA VAL A 23 20.92 -72.15 -1.49
C VAL A 23 21.74 -72.63 -2.69
N SER A 24 21.09 -73.32 -3.62
CA SER A 24 21.69 -73.87 -4.85
C SER A 24 22.57 -72.83 -5.57
N CYS A 25 23.83 -73.16 -5.87
CA CYS A 25 24.72 -72.30 -6.68
C CYS A 25 24.27 -72.15 -8.15
N LYS A 26 23.26 -72.92 -8.59
CA LYS A 26 22.77 -72.84 -9.97
C LYS A 26 22.01 -71.54 -10.25
N ASP A 27 21.34 -70.99 -9.25
CA ASP A 27 20.47 -69.82 -9.46
C ASP A 27 21.31 -68.54 -9.61
N TYR A 28 22.50 -68.46 -8.98
CA TYR A 28 23.36 -67.27 -9.06
C TYR A 28 24.04 -67.08 -10.43
N ASP A 29 24.49 -68.16 -11.07
CA ASP A 29 25.09 -68.07 -12.42
C ASP A 29 24.03 -67.71 -13.46
N ASP A 30 22.82 -68.29 -13.36
CA ASP A 30 21.67 -67.97 -14.22
C ASP A 30 21.22 -66.50 -14.02
N ASP A 31 21.24 -65.99 -12.78
CA ASP A 31 20.93 -64.59 -12.45
C ASP A 31 21.97 -63.60 -13.02
N ILE A 32 23.27 -63.94 -12.96
CA ILE A 32 24.37 -63.11 -13.52
C ILE A 32 24.28 -63.07 -15.05
N GLU A 33 24.01 -64.21 -15.71
CA GLU A 33 23.86 -64.27 -17.16
C GLU A 33 22.66 -63.43 -17.63
N ASN A 34 21.54 -63.48 -16.90
CA ASN A 34 20.36 -62.65 -17.18
C ASN A 34 20.64 -61.14 -17.01
N LEU A 35 21.37 -60.76 -15.95
CA LEU A 35 21.77 -59.35 -15.73
C LEU A 35 22.70 -58.83 -16.83
N GLN A 36 23.71 -59.61 -17.24
CA GLN A 36 24.61 -59.22 -18.32
C GLN A 36 23.86 -59.07 -19.65
N LYS A 37 22.90 -59.96 -19.93
CA LYS A 37 22.05 -59.87 -21.12
C LYS A 37 21.23 -58.57 -21.15
N GLN A 38 20.63 -58.18 -20.03
CA GLN A 38 19.87 -56.92 -19.94
C GLN A 38 20.76 -55.69 -20.15
N ILE A 39 21.99 -55.70 -19.61
CA ILE A 39 22.97 -54.62 -19.82
C ILE A 39 23.32 -54.49 -21.31
N ASP A 40 23.60 -55.61 -21.99
CA ASP A 40 23.94 -55.62 -23.41
C ASP A 40 22.76 -55.17 -24.30
N GLU A 41 21.52 -55.53 -23.94
CA GLU A 41 20.29 -55.12 -24.63
C GLU A 41 20.04 -53.61 -24.46
N ASN A 42 20.18 -53.08 -23.25
CA ASN A 42 20.08 -51.64 -22.97
C ASN A 42 21.11 -50.84 -23.76
N ALA A 43 22.37 -51.29 -23.78
CA ALA A 43 23.45 -50.60 -24.51
C ALA A 43 23.12 -50.49 -26.01
N LYS A 44 22.66 -51.59 -26.63
CA LYS A 44 22.22 -51.60 -28.04
C LYS A 44 21.03 -50.69 -28.29
N ALA A 45 20.05 -50.68 -27.40
CA ALA A 45 18.88 -49.82 -27.52
C ALA A 45 19.27 -48.34 -27.49
N ILE A 46 20.15 -47.94 -26.56
CA ILE A 46 20.67 -46.57 -26.44
C ILE A 46 21.44 -46.16 -27.70
N ASP A 47 22.34 -47.01 -28.20
CA ASP A 47 23.10 -46.74 -29.43
C ASP A 47 22.18 -46.56 -30.64
N GLN A 48 21.13 -47.39 -30.73
CA GLN A 48 20.15 -47.30 -31.82
C GLN A 48 19.28 -46.05 -31.73
N ILE A 49 18.86 -45.65 -30.52
CA ILE A 49 18.15 -44.39 -30.29
C ILE A 49 19.00 -43.21 -30.75
N ASN A 50 20.27 -43.13 -30.31
CA ASN A 50 21.18 -42.05 -30.67
C ASN A 50 21.40 -41.95 -32.19
N LYS A 51 21.54 -43.09 -32.87
CA LYS A 51 21.65 -43.12 -34.33
C LYS A 51 20.40 -42.59 -35.02
N LEU A 52 19.22 -43.04 -34.60
CA LEU A 52 17.95 -42.61 -35.21
C LEU A 52 17.66 -41.14 -34.99
N ILE A 53 18.09 -40.58 -33.86
CA ILE A 53 18.02 -39.13 -33.59
C ILE A 53 18.94 -38.37 -34.56
N SER A 54 20.18 -38.83 -34.72
CA SER A 54 21.12 -38.27 -35.70
C SER A 54 20.59 -38.31 -37.13
N ASP A 55 19.85 -39.37 -37.49
CA ASP A 55 19.22 -39.55 -38.80
C ASP A 55 17.91 -38.73 -38.96
N GLY A 56 17.41 -38.11 -37.88
CA GLY A 56 16.31 -37.14 -37.93
C GLY A 56 15.07 -37.48 -37.12
N SER A 57 15.05 -38.59 -36.40
CA SER A 57 13.96 -38.89 -35.46
C SER A 57 14.08 -37.99 -34.23
N VAL A 58 12.98 -37.77 -33.51
CA VAL A 58 12.99 -37.03 -32.24
C VAL A 58 12.27 -37.85 -31.18
N ILE A 59 12.61 -37.63 -29.91
CA ILE A 59 11.88 -38.28 -28.81
C ILE A 59 10.48 -37.65 -28.72
N THR A 60 9.46 -38.51 -28.74
CA THR A 60 8.04 -38.14 -28.66
C THR A 60 7.38 -38.57 -27.36
N GLY A 61 8.03 -39.44 -26.58
CA GLY A 61 7.55 -39.80 -25.25
C GLY A 61 8.58 -40.59 -24.46
N VAL A 62 8.63 -40.33 -23.16
CA VAL A 62 9.37 -41.09 -22.17
C VAL A 62 8.38 -41.48 -21.08
N VAL A 63 8.14 -42.77 -20.91
CA VAL A 63 7.11 -43.26 -19.97
C VAL A 63 7.66 -44.34 -19.06
N LYS A 64 7.13 -44.39 -17.84
CA LYS A 64 7.44 -45.44 -16.88
C LYS A 64 6.81 -46.76 -17.32
N GLY A 65 7.65 -47.77 -17.54
CA GLY A 65 7.25 -49.14 -17.83
C GLY A 65 7.21 -50.01 -16.57
N ALA A 66 6.77 -51.26 -16.70
CA ALA A 66 6.71 -52.22 -15.58
C ALA A 66 8.10 -52.58 -15.03
N ASN A 67 9.12 -52.63 -15.89
CA ASN A 67 10.48 -53.08 -15.56
C ASN A 67 11.55 -52.01 -15.83
N GLY A 68 11.16 -50.75 -16.07
CA GLY A 68 12.09 -49.70 -16.45
C GLY A 68 11.41 -48.50 -17.12
N ILE A 69 12.04 -47.95 -18.16
CA ILE A 69 11.58 -46.77 -18.89
C ILE A 69 11.46 -47.08 -20.38
N THR A 70 10.39 -46.64 -21.02
CA THR A 70 10.20 -46.77 -22.48
C THR A 70 10.37 -45.42 -23.16
N ILE A 71 11.25 -45.35 -24.16
CA ILE A 71 11.48 -44.17 -24.99
C ILE A 71 10.86 -44.40 -26.36
N THR A 72 10.00 -43.49 -26.82
CA THR A 72 9.33 -43.54 -28.12
C THR A 72 9.82 -42.43 -29.02
N LEU A 73 10.17 -42.77 -30.26
CA LEU A 73 10.67 -41.83 -31.27
C LEU A 73 9.58 -41.47 -32.30
N SER A 74 9.73 -40.34 -32.97
CA SER A 74 8.79 -39.83 -33.99
C SER A 74 8.65 -40.72 -35.22
N ASN A 75 9.56 -41.67 -35.42
CA ASN A 75 9.46 -42.70 -36.46
C ASN A 75 8.56 -43.88 -36.06
N GLY A 76 7.95 -43.84 -34.87
CA GLY A 76 7.05 -44.87 -34.34
C GLY A 76 7.74 -46.02 -33.62
N ASN A 77 9.08 -46.05 -33.53
CA ASN A 77 9.81 -47.07 -32.78
C ASN A 77 9.86 -46.73 -31.29
N SER A 78 9.74 -47.75 -30.44
CA SER A 78 9.89 -47.65 -28.99
C SER A 78 10.97 -48.60 -28.48
N TYR A 79 11.70 -48.18 -27.45
CA TYR A 79 12.81 -48.90 -26.86
C TYR A 79 12.65 -48.94 -25.34
N GLU A 80 12.70 -50.13 -24.75
CA GLU A 80 12.62 -50.32 -23.30
C GLU A 80 14.04 -50.40 -22.70
N ILE A 81 14.29 -49.60 -21.66
CA ILE A 81 15.52 -49.60 -20.87
C ILE A 81 15.19 -50.13 -19.47
N THR A 82 15.76 -51.28 -19.11
CA THR A 82 15.42 -52.02 -17.87
C THR A 82 16.57 -52.05 -16.87
N ASN A 83 16.33 -52.38 -15.60
CA ASN A 83 17.42 -52.56 -14.62
C ASN A 83 17.12 -53.68 -13.61
N GLY A 84 16.81 -54.88 -14.10
CA GLY A 84 16.44 -56.02 -13.26
C GLY A 84 15.30 -55.69 -12.28
N SER A 85 15.38 -56.20 -11.05
CA SER A 85 14.40 -55.92 -9.99
C SER A 85 14.35 -54.45 -9.58
N ASN A 86 15.44 -53.68 -9.77
CA ASN A 86 15.45 -52.25 -9.50
C ASN A 86 14.68 -51.46 -10.57
N GLY A 87 14.46 -52.04 -11.74
CA GLY A 87 13.66 -51.47 -12.82
C GLY A 87 12.20 -51.20 -12.44
N THR A 88 11.63 -51.94 -11.48
CA THR A 88 10.25 -51.70 -11.00
C THR A 88 10.10 -50.37 -10.24
N ASN A 89 11.21 -49.83 -9.73
CA ASN A 89 11.26 -48.55 -9.01
C ASN A 89 11.65 -47.38 -9.94
N ALA A 90 11.42 -47.51 -11.25
CA ALA A 90 11.71 -46.45 -12.20
C ALA A 90 10.84 -45.21 -11.94
N ALA A 91 11.37 -44.04 -12.31
CA ALA A 91 10.65 -42.78 -12.26
C ALA A 91 10.98 -41.94 -13.50
N VAL A 92 9.98 -41.24 -14.02
CA VAL A 92 10.14 -40.26 -15.10
C VAL A 92 9.79 -38.88 -14.57
N TRP A 93 10.72 -37.94 -14.69
CA TRP A 93 10.51 -36.53 -14.39
C TRP A 93 10.47 -35.73 -15.69
N SER A 94 9.39 -34.98 -15.92
CA SER A 94 9.21 -34.15 -17.11
C SER A 94 8.68 -32.76 -16.74
N ILE A 95 8.80 -31.80 -17.66
CA ILE A 95 8.27 -30.44 -17.47
C ILE A 95 6.96 -30.34 -18.22
N GLY A 96 5.87 -30.04 -17.52
CA GLY A 96 4.56 -29.81 -18.12
C GLY A 96 4.46 -28.46 -18.83
N GLU A 97 3.45 -28.28 -19.68
CA GLU A 97 3.19 -27.01 -20.39
C GLU A 97 2.98 -25.82 -19.44
N ASP A 98 2.56 -26.08 -18.20
CA ASP A 98 2.40 -25.08 -17.14
C ASP A 98 3.71 -24.69 -16.44
N GLY A 99 4.84 -25.25 -16.87
CA GLY A 99 6.17 -24.99 -16.33
C GLY A 99 6.47 -25.68 -15.00
N TYR A 100 5.66 -26.64 -14.56
CA TYR A 100 5.90 -27.44 -13.34
C TYR A 100 6.56 -28.78 -13.66
N TRP A 101 7.28 -29.34 -12.68
CA TRP A 101 7.76 -30.72 -12.73
C TRP A 101 6.60 -31.71 -12.57
N TYR A 102 6.60 -32.75 -13.39
CA TYR A 102 5.72 -33.91 -13.32
C TYR A 102 6.57 -35.13 -12.99
N LYS A 103 6.07 -35.99 -12.11
CA LYS A 103 6.68 -37.27 -11.78
C LYS A 103 5.70 -38.37 -12.19
N ASP A 104 6.12 -39.25 -13.10
CA ASP A 104 5.29 -40.31 -13.65
C ASP A 104 3.92 -39.77 -14.13
N ASP A 105 3.94 -38.69 -14.91
CA ASP A 105 2.77 -37.94 -15.41
C ASP A 105 1.87 -37.28 -14.34
N VAL A 106 2.30 -37.23 -13.07
CA VAL A 106 1.60 -36.54 -11.99
C VAL A 106 2.27 -35.21 -11.69
N LYS A 107 1.53 -34.10 -11.80
CA LYS A 107 2.00 -32.75 -11.49
C LYS A 107 2.51 -32.64 -10.05
N GLN A 108 3.68 -32.03 -9.87
CA GLN A 108 4.27 -31.70 -8.58
C GLN A 108 4.17 -30.20 -8.29
N ALA A 109 4.41 -29.80 -7.03
CA ALA A 109 4.36 -28.39 -6.61
C ALA A 109 5.61 -27.57 -7.01
N TYR A 110 6.58 -28.19 -7.70
CA TYR A 110 7.90 -27.61 -7.99
C TYR A 110 7.91 -27.00 -9.39
N LYS A 111 8.15 -25.68 -9.51
CA LYS A 111 8.24 -24.98 -10.80
C LYS A 111 9.61 -25.26 -11.45
N ALA A 112 9.63 -25.72 -12.69
CA ALA A 112 10.84 -26.07 -13.43
C ALA A 112 11.42 -24.88 -14.22
N VAL A 113 10.61 -23.84 -14.50
CA VAL A 113 11.00 -22.67 -15.29
C VAL A 113 10.67 -21.37 -14.54
N GLY A 114 11.63 -20.45 -14.43
CA GLY A 114 11.44 -19.12 -13.81
C GLY A 114 10.93 -18.08 -14.82
N GLU A 115 10.06 -17.16 -14.39
CA GLU A 115 9.59 -16.05 -15.22
C GLU A 115 10.56 -14.87 -15.19
N LYS A 116 10.80 -14.26 -16.36
CA LYS A 116 11.75 -13.15 -16.50
C LYS A 116 11.08 -11.84 -16.07
N GLY A 117 11.36 -11.41 -14.83
CA GLY A 117 10.89 -10.14 -14.26
C GLY A 117 9.96 -10.30 -13.05
N GLY A 118 10.55 -10.57 -11.88
CA GLY A 118 9.90 -10.62 -10.56
C GLY A 118 9.99 -12.01 -9.89
N ASP A 119 10.77 -12.13 -8.80
CA ASP A 119 10.95 -13.24 -7.84
C ASP A 119 10.91 -14.73 -8.31
N GLY A 120 10.93 -15.00 -9.63
CA GLY A 120 10.69 -16.31 -10.24
C GLY A 120 11.81 -17.34 -10.05
N CYS A 121 11.91 -17.92 -8.86
CA CYS A 121 12.81 -19.04 -8.58
C CYS A 121 12.30 -20.34 -9.20
N TYR A 122 13.21 -21.25 -9.59
CA TYR A 122 12.86 -22.55 -10.16
C TYR A 122 13.69 -23.69 -9.56
N TYR A 123 13.14 -24.91 -9.57
CA TYR A 123 13.75 -26.12 -9.05
C TYR A 123 14.52 -26.85 -10.15
N LYS A 124 15.80 -27.14 -9.91
CA LYS A 124 16.69 -27.84 -10.84
C LYS A 124 17.27 -29.10 -10.19
N PRO A 125 17.21 -30.28 -10.84
CA PRO A 125 17.85 -31.50 -10.34
C PRO A 125 19.37 -31.32 -10.13
N ASN A 126 19.86 -31.63 -8.93
CA ASN A 126 21.31 -31.73 -8.65
C ASN A 126 21.74 -33.20 -8.63
N GLU A 127 22.56 -33.60 -9.60
CA GLU A 127 23.05 -34.98 -9.74
C GLU A 127 23.89 -35.46 -8.56
N THR A 128 24.68 -34.55 -7.96
CA THR A 128 25.62 -34.88 -6.88
C THR A 128 24.89 -35.18 -5.58
N THR A 129 23.83 -34.42 -5.26
CA THR A 129 23.05 -34.60 -4.04
C THR A 129 21.88 -35.57 -4.21
N GLY A 130 21.38 -35.75 -5.45
CA GLY A 130 20.16 -36.49 -5.74
C GLY A 130 18.86 -35.74 -5.41
N ASN A 131 18.98 -34.49 -4.98
CA ASN A 131 17.87 -33.60 -4.62
C ASN A 131 17.72 -32.44 -5.61
N PHE A 132 16.58 -31.76 -5.57
CA PHE A 132 16.42 -30.50 -6.29
C PHE A 132 17.16 -29.37 -5.57
N ASP A 133 17.72 -28.44 -6.32
CA ASP A 133 18.20 -27.14 -5.85
C ASP A 133 17.29 -26.04 -6.40
N ILE A 134 17.20 -24.91 -5.69
CA ILE A 134 16.45 -23.74 -6.13
C ILE A 134 17.42 -22.73 -6.74
N TYR A 135 17.10 -22.27 -7.94
CA TYR A 135 17.85 -21.26 -8.69
C TYR A 135 17.02 -19.99 -8.86
N ASN A 136 17.69 -18.83 -8.86
CA ASN A 136 17.09 -17.56 -9.24
C ASN A 136 16.84 -17.51 -10.77
N ALA A 137 15.97 -16.60 -11.23
CA ALA A 137 15.66 -16.43 -12.65
C ALA A 137 16.90 -16.09 -13.53
N ASP A 138 17.97 -15.56 -12.93
CA ASP A 138 19.25 -15.27 -13.59
C ASP A 138 20.18 -16.48 -13.72
N GLY A 139 19.78 -17.65 -13.19
CA GLY A 139 20.56 -18.88 -13.24
C GLY A 139 21.57 -19.06 -12.10
N THR A 140 21.58 -18.19 -11.09
CA THR A 140 22.41 -18.37 -9.89
C THR A 140 21.75 -19.31 -8.87
N LEU A 141 22.55 -20.16 -8.21
CA LEU A 141 22.07 -21.05 -7.15
C LEU A 141 21.60 -20.21 -5.95
N LYS A 142 20.35 -20.41 -5.52
CA LYS A 142 19.77 -19.75 -4.35
C LYS A 142 19.95 -20.59 -3.09
N GLU A 143 19.49 -21.84 -3.13
CA GLU A 143 19.60 -22.78 -2.01
C GLU A 143 19.49 -24.23 -2.47
N SER A 144 20.06 -25.16 -1.70
CA SER A 144 19.87 -26.60 -1.90
C SER A 144 18.69 -27.13 -1.08
N THR A 145 17.97 -28.11 -1.61
CA THR A 145 16.80 -28.70 -0.92
C THR A 145 17.03 -30.15 -0.51
N ASN A 146 16.12 -30.68 0.32
CA ASN A 146 16.03 -32.10 0.65
C ASN A 146 14.96 -32.84 -0.17
N ILE A 147 14.51 -32.28 -1.29
CA ILE A 147 13.49 -32.87 -2.16
C ILE A 147 14.17 -33.83 -3.13
N SER A 148 14.12 -35.13 -2.82
CA SER A 148 14.74 -36.17 -3.65
C SER A 148 14.00 -36.37 -4.97
N TRP A 149 14.71 -36.25 -6.09
CA TRP A 149 14.20 -36.64 -7.41
C TRP A 149 14.80 -37.97 -7.88
N LYS A 150 16.02 -38.28 -7.43
CA LYS A 150 16.75 -39.49 -7.82
C LYS A 150 16.24 -40.69 -7.02
N GLY A 151 15.69 -41.68 -7.72
CA GLY A 151 15.18 -42.92 -7.13
C GLY A 151 16.26 -44.00 -6.94
N THR A 152 15.83 -45.17 -6.44
CA THR A 152 16.68 -46.38 -6.34
C THR A 152 16.69 -47.20 -7.63
N GLY A 153 15.71 -47.01 -8.52
CA GLY A 153 15.66 -47.55 -9.89
C GLY A 153 16.15 -46.56 -10.95
N ILE A 154 15.95 -46.89 -12.23
CA ILE A 154 16.27 -45.97 -13.34
C ILE A 154 15.41 -44.70 -13.18
N THR A 155 16.04 -43.53 -13.21
CA THR A 155 15.33 -42.26 -13.18
C THR A 155 15.57 -41.51 -14.48
N ALA A 156 14.54 -41.27 -15.29
CA ALA A 156 14.63 -40.36 -16.43
C ALA A 156 14.30 -38.93 -15.98
N VAL A 157 15.07 -37.96 -16.45
CA VAL A 157 14.80 -36.54 -16.28
C VAL A 157 14.81 -35.89 -17.66
N GLU A 158 13.70 -35.27 -18.04
CA GLU A 158 13.60 -34.45 -19.25
C GLU A 158 13.77 -32.98 -18.88
N ASP A 159 14.89 -32.36 -19.27
CA ASP A 159 15.24 -30.98 -18.87
C ASP A 159 14.99 -29.93 -19.97
N GLY A 160 14.12 -30.26 -20.93
CA GLY A 160 13.72 -29.41 -22.05
C GLY A 160 14.54 -29.64 -23.32
N ASN A 161 15.85 -29.91 -23.19
CA ASN A 161 16.75 -30.14 -24.34
C ASN A 161 17.14 -31.61 -24.48
N ASP A 162 17.30 -32.33 -23.37
CA ASP A 162 17.75 -33.70 -23.37
C ASP A 162 16.88 -34.58 -22.45
N VAL A 163 17.04 -35.90 -22.60
CA VAL A 163 16.56 -36.92 -21.67
C VAL A 163 17.77 -37.55 -21.01
N ILE A 164 17.90 -37.39 -19.70
CA ILE A 164 19.00 -37.96 -18.92
C ILE A 164 18.48 -39.14 -18.12
N LEU A 165 19.02 -40.32 -18.39
CA LEU A 165 18.74 -41.55 -17.67
C LEU A 165 19.79 -41.76 -16.58
N TYR A 166 19.37 -41.74 -15.32
CA TYR A 166 20.21 -42.00 -14.16
C TYR A 166 20.02 -43.43 -13.64
N ASN A 167 21.04 -43.94 -12.94
CA ASN A 167 21.10 -45.32 -12.42
C ASN A 167 20.97 -46.39 -13.51
N VAL A 168 21.50 -46.12 -14.71
CA VAL A 168 21.63 -47.10 -15.78
C VAL A 168 22.85 -47.96 -15.48
N THR A 169 22.67 -49.28 -15.45
CA THR A 169 23.77 -50.24 -15.26
C THR A 169 24.58 -50.35 -16.55
N LYS A 170 25.88 -50.05 -16.45
CA LYS A 170 26.84 -50.04 -17.56
C LYS A 170 27.44 -51.44 -17.76
N ALA A 171 28.12 -51.63 -18.90
CA ALA A 171 28.80 -52.87 -19.27
C ALA A 171 29.84 -53.38 -18.25
N ASP A 172 30.36 -52.50 -17.40
CA ASP A 172 31.31 -52.83 -16.32
C ASP A 172 30.63 -53.17 -14.98
N GLY A 173 29.30 -53.25 -14.95
CA GLY A 173 28.50 -53.53 -13.75
C GLY A 173 28.28 -52.33 -12.83
N THR A 174 28.81 -51.15 -13.16
CA THR A 174 28.58 -49.92 -12.38
C THR A 174 27.32 -49.19 -12.83
N THR A 175 26.67 -48.46 -11.92
CA THR A 175 25.55 -47.58 -12.25
C THR A 175 26.05 -46.18 -12.60
N GLY A 176 25.56 -45.60 -13.70
CA GLY A 176 25.83 -44.20 -14.04
C GLY A 176 24.69 -43.54 -14.82
N SER A 177 24.98 -42.39 -15.42
CA SER A 177 24.05 -41.62 -16.24
C SER A 177 24.33 -41.77 -17.74
N VAL A 178 23.27 -41.65 -18.55
CA VAL A 178 23.28 -41.64 -20.02
C VAL A 178 22.40 -40.48 -20.50
N THR A 179 22.91 -39.64 -21.39
CA THR A 179 22.18 -38.51 -21.97
C THR A 179 21.76 -38.82 -23.41
N ILE A 180 20.53 -38.50 -23.76
CA ILE A 180 19.95 -38.68 -25.10
C ILE A 180 19.30 -37.36 -25.53
N SER A 181 19.70 -36.78 -26.67
CA SER A 181 19.21 -35.45 -27.06
C SER A 181 17.81 -35.42 -27.65
N LYS A 182 17.03 -34.36 -27.35
CA LYS A 182 15.72 -34.10 -27.98
C LYS A 182 15.81 -33.17 -29.20
N THR A 183 16.99 -32.59 -29.45
CA THR A 183 17.24 -31.67 -30.58
C THR A 183 17.79 -32.40 -31.81
N ASN A 184 17.66 -31.78 -32.99
CA ASN A 184 18.13 -32.36 -34.25
C ASN A 184 19.37 -31.63 -34.78
N ASN A 185 20.06 -32.22 -35.75
CA ASN A 185 21.15 -31.57 -36.45
C ASN A 185 20.60 -30.48 -37.41
N LEU A 186 21.24 -29.31 -37.47
CA LEU A 186 20.90 -28.26 -38.44
C LEU A 186 21.03 -28.77 -39.88
N ARG A 187 20.04 -28.49 -40.74
CA ARG A 187 20.03 -28.92 -42.15
C ARG A 187 20.00 -27.76 -43.14
N SER A 188 19.29 -26.67 -42.85
CA SER A 188 19.15 -25.53 -43.76
C SER A 188 18.85 -24.24 -43.03
N LEU A 189 19.25 -23.13 -43.64
CA LEU A 189 18.95 -21.77 -43.24
C LEU A 189 18.35 -21.02 -44.44
N VAL A 190 17.35 -20.17 -44.21
CA VAL A 190 16.74 -19.33 -45.26
C VAL A 190 16.61 -17.89 -44.76
N PHE A 191 17.16 -16.93 -45.48
CA PHE A 191 17.16 -15.51 -45.13
C PHE A 191 15.76 -14.91 -45.22
N ILE A 192 15.46 -14.02 -44.26
CA ILE A 192 14.21 -13.26 -44.21
C ILE A 192 14.50 -11.83 -44.68
N PRO A 193 14.04 -11.42 -45.88
CA PRO A 193 14.34 -10.11 -46.44
C PRO A 193 13.60 -8.98 -45.74
N GLN A 194 14.30 -7.87 -45.53
CA GLN A 194 13.71 -6.59 -45.08
C GLN A 194 13.36 -5.68 -46.27
N VAL A 195 14.12 -5.78 -47.36
CA VAL A 195 13.93 -5.02 -48.59
C VAL A 195 14.21 -5.92 -49.79
N TYR A 196 13.68 -5.52 -50.94
CA TYR A 196 14.07 -6.07 -52.24
C TYR A 196 14.76 -4.96 -53.02
N VAL A 197 16.07 -5.10 -53.24
CA VAL A 197 16.90 -4.13 -53.97
C VAL A 197 17.06 -4.68 -55.37
N ASP A 198 16.38 -4.05 -56.33
CA ASP A 198 16.37 -4.47 -57.74
C ASP A 198 16.04 -5.96 -57.93
N GLY A 199 15.13 -6.49 -57.09
CA GLY A 199 14.66 -7.88 -57.13
C GLY A 199 15.49 -8.87 -56.31
N VAL A 200 16.60 -8.45 -55.70
CA VAL A 200 17.39 -9.27 -54.77
C VAL A 200 16.95 -9.01 -53.33
N GLN A 201 16.68 -10.08 -52.60
CA GLN A 201 16.35 -10.06 -51.17
C GLN A 201 17.51 -9.46 -50.35
N GLY A 202 17.23 -8.50 -49.48
CA GLY A 202 18.29 -7.83 -48.73
C GLY A 202 17.84 -7.11 -47.47
N LEU A 203 18.80 -6.39 -46.87
CA LEU A 203 18.60 -5.50 -45.73
C LEU A 203 19.17 -4.10 -46.03
N THR A 204 18.67 -3.08 -45.34
CA THR A 204 19.15 -1.69 -45.48
C THR A 204 19.91 -1.23 -44.23
N TYR A 205 20.88 -0.33 -44.41
CA TYR A 205 21.52 0.39 -43.29
C TYR A 205 21.81 1.84 -43.65
N ASP A 206 21.65 2.74 -42.68
CA ASP A 206 21.97 4.18 -42.81
C ASP A 206 23.45 4.42 -42.49
N SER A 207 24.22 5.07 -43.35
CA SER A 207 25.66 5.31 -43.16
C SER A 207 25.96 6.80 -43.12
N TYR A 208 26.81 7.24 -42.20
CA TYR A 208 27.19 8.65 -42.05
C TYR A 208 28.68 8.84 -42.30
N ALA A 209 29.06 9.81 -43.14
CA ALA A 209 30.45 10.14 -43.41
C ALA A 209 30.76 11.58 -42.99
N TYR A 210 31.83 11.77 -42.21
CA TYR A 210 32.25 13.09 -41.73
C TYR A 210 33.77 13.27 -41.85
N LYS A 211 34.24 14.51 -41.88
CA LYS A 211 35.67 14.82 -41.75
C LYS A 211 35.93 15.29 -40.32
N ALA A 212 36.74 14.53 -39.58
CA ALA A 212 37.08 14.89 -38.20
C ALA A 212 37.65 16.32 -38.13
N LEU A 213 37.18 17.10 -37.17
CA LEU A 213 37.58 18.48 -36.95
C LEU A 213 38.70 18.52 -35.91
N THR A 214 39.70 19.36 -36.15
CA THR A 214 40.69 19.72 -35.12
C THR A 214 40.41 21.14 -34.66
N LEU A 215 40.30 21.31 -33.34
CA LEU A 215 40.13 22.63 -32.71
C LEU A 215 41.50 23.24 -32.41
N SER A 216 41.71 24.49 -32.83
CA SER A 216 42.95 25.25 -32.59
C SER A 216 42.65 26.54 -31.85
N GLU A 217 43.64 27.07 -31.11
CA GLU A 217 43.51 28.33 -30.35
C GLU A 217 42.33 28.32 -29.35
N LYS A 218 42.11 27.17 -28.68
CA LYS A 218 41.02 26.93 -27.73
C LYS A 218 40.97 28.03 -26.66
N ASP A 219 39.75 28.47 -26.32
CA ASP A 219 39.48 29.50 -25.32
C ASP A 219 40.05 30.88 -25.71
N SER A 220 39.92 31.22 -27.01
CA SER A 220 40.33 32.51 -27.57
C SER A 220 39.39 33.00 -28.67
N LYS A 221 39.42 34.30 -28.96
CA LYS A 221 38.70 34.91 -30.10
C LYS A 221 39.19 34.39 -31.46
N SER A 222 40.35 33.76 -31.52
CA SER A 222 40.91 33.18 -32.75
C SER A 222 40.57 31.69 -32.90
N GLU A 223 39.78 31.12 -31.99
CA GLU A 223 39.39 29.71 -32.02
C GLU A 223 38.69 29.36 -33.33
N LYS A 224 39.17 28.28 -33.95
CA LYS A 224 38.69 27.81 -35.25
C LYS A 224 38.91 26.32 -35.40
N THR A 225 38.10 25.72 -36.26
CA THR A 225 38.22 24.32 -36.66
C THR A 225 38.90 24.18 -38.02
N THR A 226 39.63 23.09 -38.18
CA THR A 226 40.15 22.63 -39.48
C THR A 226 39.68 21.20 -39.69
N ALA A 227 39.06 20.93 -40.84
CA ALA A 227 38.63 19.58 -41.20
C ALA A 227 39.81 18.73 -41.68
N ALA A 228 39.81 17.44 -41.33
CA ALA A 228 40.76 16.47 -41.83
C ALA A 228 40.66 16.33 -43.37
N ALA A 229 41.76 15.88 -43.99
CA ALA A 229 41.79 15.65 -45.44
C ALA A 229 40.89 14.47 -45.87
N THR A 230 40.82 13.43 -45.03
CA THR A 230 40.05 12.20 -45.27
C THR A 230 38.77 12.17 -44.44
N SER A 231 37.72 11.53 -44.97
CA SER A 231 36.48 11.27 -44.24
C SER A 231 36.55 9.96 -43.45
N THR A 232 35.94 9.96 -42.27
CA THR A 232 35.62 8.77 -41.49
C THR A 232 34.17 8.38 -41.79
N THR A 233 33.88 7.09 -41.93
CA THR A 233 32.53 6.57 -42.17
C THR A 233 32.08 5.74 -40.97
N ILE A 234 30.88 6.06 -40.48
CA ILE A 234 30.17 5.35 -39.43
C ILE A 234 29.11 4.47 -40.09
N ASN A 235 29.12 3.18 -39.73
CA ASN A 235 28.08 2.24 -40.09
C ASN A 235 27.41 1.73 -38.78
N PRO A 236 26.09 1.89 -38.61
CA PRO A 236 25.38 1.42 -37.44
C PRO A 236 25.30 -0.10 -37.43
N VAL A 237 25.05 -0.65 -36.25
CA VAL A 237 24.76 -2.09 -36.08
C VAL A 237 23.39 -2.41 -36.67
N VAL A 238 23.31 -3.42 -37.54
CA VAL A 238 22.05 -3.91 -38.13
C VAL A 238 21.86 -5.42 -37.89
N TYR A 239 20.64 -5.92 -38.03
CA TYR A 239 20.27 -7.31 -37.73
C TYR A 239 19.75 -8.02 -38.97
N ALA A 240 20.14 -9.29 -39.14
CA ALA A 240 19.62 -10.21 -40.16
C ALA A 240 18.86 -11.37 -39.50
N GLU A 241 17.79 -11.83 -40.15
CA GLU A 241 16.91 -12.89 -39.64
C GLU A 241 16.87 -14.08 -40.60
N TYR A 242 16.79 -15.29 -40.05
CA TYR A 242 16.79 -16.55 -40.82
C TYR A 242 15.77 -17.55 -40.28
N HIS A 243 15.08 -18.26 -41.17
CA HIS A 243 14.37 -19.49 -40.84
C HIS A 243 15.35 -20.66 -40.68
N VAL A 244 15.21 -21.43 -39.60
CA VAL A 244 16.05 -22.59 -39.27
C VAL A 244 15.30 -23.89 -39.53
N ASN A 245 15.92 -24.83 -40.24
CA ASN A 245 15.33 -26.12 -40.56
C ASN A 245 16.24 -27.30 -40.13
N PRO A 246 15.72 -28.26 -39.36
CA PRO A 246 14.40 -28.24 -38.71
C PRO A 246 14.35 -27.18 -37.59
N ALA A 247 13.16 -26.70 -37.24
CA ALA A 247 12.97 -25.63 -36.25
C ALA A 247 13.44 -26.01 -34.82
N ASN A 248 13.71 -27.29 -34.56
CA ASN A 248 14.27 -27.80 -33.30
C ASN A 248 15.77 -28.18 -33.41
N ALA A 249 16.50 -27.56 -34.35
CA ALA A 249 17.94 -27.77 -34.47
C ALA A 249 18.68 -27.36 -33.19
N ASN A 250 19.74 -28.08 -32.85
CA ASN A 250 20.53 -27.87 -31.65
C ASN A 250 21.23 -26.49 -31.64
N VAL A 251 20.75 -25.57 -30.81
CA VAL A 251 21.25 -24.19 -30.74
C VAL A 251 22.69 -24.12 -30.20
N ASN A 252 23.09 -25.07 -29.34
CA ASN A 252 24.44 -25.11 -28.76
C ASN A 252 25.51 -25.38 -29.82
N GLU A 253 25.17 -26.03 -30.94
CA GLU A 253 26.09 -26.21 -32.07
C GLU A 253 26.33 -24.92 -32.88
N LEU A 254 25.45 -23.91 -32.73
CA LEU A 254 25.45 -22.71 -33.57
C LEU A 254 26.25 -21.56 -32.95
N LYS A 255 26.25 -21.42 -31.62
CA LYS A 255 26.64 -20.20 -30.89
C LYS A 255 28.04 -19.68 -31.22
N ASP A 256 28.99 -20.58 -31.44
CA ASP A 256 30.41 -20.24 -31.66
C ASP A 256 30.86 -20.48 -33.11
N LYS A 257 29.94 -20.81 -34.03
CA LYS A 257 30.26 -21.32 -35.38
C LYS A 257 29.63 -20.55 -36.54
N LEU A 258 29.08 -19.38 -36.25
CA LEU A 258 28.48 -18.50 -37.26
C LEU A 258 29.57 -17.71 -38.01
N SER A 259 29.50 -17.69 -39.33
CA SER A 259 30.33 -16.84 -40.20
C SER A 259 29.51 -16.30 -41.38
N PHE A 260 29.88 -15.16 -41.96
CA PHE A 260 29.29 -14.69 -43.22
C PHE A 260 30.20 -14.98 -44.39
N MET A 261 29.68 -15.65 -45.41
CA MET A 261 30.32 -15.74 -46.72
C MET A 261 30.03 -14.46 -47.50
N VAL A 262 30.98 -13.54 -47.53
CA VAL A 262 30.83 -12.24 -48.19
C VAL A 262 31.42 -12.28 -49.59
N LYS A 263 30.65 -11.86 -50.59
CA LYS A 263 31.13 -11.59 -51.95
C LYS A 263 30.94 -10.10 -52.24
N PRO A 264 32.00 -9.28 -52.08
CA PRO A 264 31.89 -7.82 -52.11
C PRO A 264 31.69 -7.22 -53.51
N ASN A 265 31.97 -7.99 -54.57
CA ASN A 265 32.04 -7.51 -55.95
C ASN A 265 31.51 -8.58 -56.91
N VAL A 266 30.23 -8.96 -56.78
CA VAL A 266 29.60 -9.84 -57.77
C VAL A 266 29.16 -8.99 -58.96
N ASP A 267 29.50 -9.43 -60.18
CA ASP A 267 29.12 -8.73 -61.40
C ASP A 267 27.60 -8.74 -61.58
N TYR A 268 27.01 -7.55 -61.61
CA TYR A 268 25.61 -7.31 -61.96
C TYR A 268 25.62 -6.57 -63.31
N ILE A 269 24.97 -7.13 -64.34
CA ILE A 269 25.07 -6.56 -65.70
C ILE A 269 24.08 -5.40 -65.84
N SER A 270 24.56 -4.18 -65.60
CA SER A 270 24.42 -3.04 -66.52
C SER A 270 25.43 -1.92 -66.17
N SER A 271 26.67 -2.08 -66.66
CA SER A 271 27.89 -1.23 -66.60
C SER A 271 28.50 -0.97 -65.20
N ARG A 272 29.79 -0.55 -65.08
CA ARG A 272 30.72 0.06 -64.03
C ARG A 272 30.78 -0.37 -62.49
N ALA A 273 31.37 0.47 -61.61
CA ALA A 273 32.68 0.27 -60.90
C ALA A 273 32.73 -0.47 -59.50
N ALA A 274 33.96 -0.73 -58.98
CA ALA A 274 34.27 -1.73 -57.92
C ALA A 274 34.39 -1.22 -56.45
N ALA A 275 34.08 -2.11 -55.47
CA ALA A 275 34.16 -1.86 -54.03
C ALA A 275 35.58 -1.59 -53.48
N SER A 276 35.68 -0.97 -52.30
CA SER A 276 36.96 -0.74 -51.62
C SER A 276 37.63 -2.05 -51.19
N ASN A 277 38.96 -2.05 -51.13
CA ASN A 277 39.75 -3.27 -50.85
C ASN A 277 39.58 -3.83 -49.42
N ASP A 278 38.92 -3.11 -48.52
CA ASP A 278 38.84 -3.38 -47.07
C ASP A 278 37.43 -3.70 -46.55
N PHE A 279 36.44 -3.89 -47.43
CA PHE A 279 35.08 -4.25 -47.05
C PHE A 279 35.00 -5.67 -46.44
N ALA A 280 34.39 -5.80 -45.26
CA ALA A 280 34.22 -7.08 -44.53
C ALA A 280 32.97 -7.04 -43.62
N MET A 281 32.34 -8.20 -43.35
CA MET A 281 31.19 -8.30 -42.43
C MET A 281 31.37 -9.48 -41.46
N THR A 282 30.96 -9.35 -40.19
CA THR A 282 31.04 -10.41 -39.17
C THR A 282 29.72 -10.62 -38.41
N PRO A 283 29.24 -11.87 -38.24
CA PRO A 283 28.02 -12.17 -37.47
C PRO A 283 28.29 -12.27 -35.97
N GLU A 284 27.25 -12.04 -35.17
CA GLU A 284 27.19 -12.35 -33.73
C GLU A 284 25.78 -12.88 -33.37
N PHE A 285 25.69 -13.98 -32.62
CA PHE A 285 24.41 -14.59 -32.24
C PHE A 285 23.58 -13.65 -31.32
N VAL A 286 22.28 -13.50 -31.60
CA VAL A 286 21.37 -12.71 -30.73
C VAL A 286 20.33 -13.59 -30.05
N SER A 287 19.53 -14.35 -30.80
CA SER A 287 18.47 -15.21 -30.23
C SER A 287 17.96 -16.26 -31.21
N PHE A 288 17.35 -17.33 -30.68
CA PHE A 288 16.62 -18.35 -31.45
C PHE A 288 15.28 -18.67 -30.76
N THR A 289 14.17 -18.28 -31.37
CA THR A 289 12.81 -18.47 -30.82
C THR A 289 11.87 -18.81 -31.98
N ASP A 290 10.97 -19.77 -31.79
CA ASP A 290 9.95 -20.19 -32.78
C ASP A 290 10.50 -20.54 -34.19
N GLY A 291 11.71 -21.11 -34.25
CA GLY A 291 12.35 -21.48 -35.53
C GLY A 291 13.00 -20.31 -36.28
N ILE A 292 13.09 -19.12 -35.67
CA ILE A 292 13.74 -17.92 -36.24
C ILE A 292 15.06 -17.65 -35.50
N LEU A 293 16.16 -17.59 -36.26
CA LEU A 293 17.49 -17.21 -35.79
C LEU A 293 17.74 -15.72 -36.08
N LYS A 294 17.99 -14.94 -35.04
CA LYS A 294 18.39 -13.53 -35.13
C LYS A 294 19.89 -13.39 -34.96
N VAL A 295 20.55 -12.74 -35.93
CA VAL A 295 22.01 -12.55 -35.97
C VAL A 295 22.32 -11.06 -36.12
N LYS A 296 23.21 -10.54 -35.28
CA LYS A 296 23.77 -9.20 -35.37
C LYS A 296 24.84 -9.18 -36.47
N VAL A 297 24.80 -8.15 -37.31
CA VAL A 297 25.68 -8.01 -38.47
C VAL A 297 26.57 -6.77 -38.26
N ASN A 298 27.87 -6.98 -38.08
CA ASN A 298 28.83 -5.89 -38.01
C ASN A 298 29.43 -5.64 -39.41
N ILE A 299 29.33 -4.42 -39.93
CA ILE A 299 29.76 -4.06 -41.30
C ILE A 299 30.99 -3.14 -41.23
N LYS A 300 32.08 -3.55 -41.88
CA LYS A 300 33.28 -2.75 -42.09
C LYS A 300 33.41 -2.36 -43.56
N GLY A 301 33.76 -1.10 -43.85
CA GLY A 301 33.86 -0.56 -45.21
C GLY A 301 32.50 -0.13 -45.79
N ILE A 302 32.43 0.06 -47.10
CA ILE A 302 31.23 0.55 -47.81
C ILE A 302 30.71 -0.55 -48.75
N ALA A 303 29.42 -0.89 -48.64
CA ALA A 303 28.77 -1.82 -49.57
C ALA A 303 28.73 -1.25 -50.99
N ALA A 304 28.73 -2.12 -52.01
CA ALA A 304 28.71 -1.68 -53.40
C ALA A 304 27.44 -0.84 -53.69
N THR A 305 27.65 0.34 -54.26
CA THR A 305 26.58 1.23 -54.72
C THR A 305 26.54 1.19 -56.25
N GLU A 306 25.33 1.17 -56.81
CA GLU A 306 25.05 1.18 -58.25
C GLU A 306 25.27 -0.18 -58.96
N GLU A 307 26.45 -0.42 -59.50
CA GLU A 307 26.68 -1.31 -60.63
C GLU A 307 27.25 -2.70 -60.24
N LYS A 308 27.43 -2.89 -58.94
CA LYS A 308 27.76 -4.15 -58.30
C LYS A 308 26.90 -4.32 -57.07
N ILE A 309 26.69 -5.58 -56.68
CA ILE A 309 25.91 -5.92 -55.49
C ILE A 309 26.82 -6.65 -54.49
N SER A 310 26.83 -6.18 -53.25
CA SER A 310 27.48 -6.87 -52.13
C SER A 310 26.50 -7.92 -51.60
N VAL A 311 26.80 -9.20 -51.82
CA VAL A 311 25.98 -10.29 -51.29
C VAL A 311 26.67 -11.02 -50.15
N PHE A 312 25.88 -11.47 -49.18
CA PHE A 312 26.31 -12.27 -48.04
C PHE A 312 25.39 -13.48 -47.87
N ALA A 313 25.93 -14.58 -47.34
CA ALA A 313 25.15 -15.72 -46.87
C ALA A 313 25.68 -16.15 -45.50
N LEU A 314 24.79 -16.50 -44.58
CA LEU A 314 25.17 -17.05 -43.28
C LEU A 314 25.68 -18.47 -43.48
N ASN A 315 26.85 -18.79 -42.91
CA ASN A 315 27.42 -20.12 -42.89
C ASN A 315 27.58 -20.61 -41.45
N VAL A 316 27.25 -21.88 -41.24
CA VAL A 316 27.44 -22.59 -39.98
C VAL A 316 28.29 -23.82 -40.23
N GLU A 317 29.49 -23.86 -39.65
CA GLU A 317 30.34 -25.05 -39.66
C GLU A 317 29.85 -26.00 -38.55
N LYS A 318 29.49 -27.23 -38.86
CA LYS A 318 29.09 -28.24 -37.85
C LYS A 318 30.30 -28.91 -37.21
N GLU A 319 30.12 -29.54 -36.04
CA GLU A 319 31.20 -30.30 -35.37
C GLU A 319 31.76 -31.45 -36.20
N ASN A 320 30.96 -32.03 -37.09
CA ASN A 320 31.38 -33.08 -38.02
C ASN A 320 32.14 -32.54 -39.26
N GLY A 321 32.34 -31.23 -39.36
CA GLY A 321 33.03 -30.57 -40.49
C GLY A 321 32.15 -30.28 -41.71
N GLU A 322 30.82 -30.47 -41.63
CA GLU A 322 29.89 -30.06 -42.69
C GLU A 322 29.50 -28.58 -42.56
N ASP A 323 29.40 -27.85 -43.68
CA ASP A 323 28.91 -26.47 -43.71
C ASP A 323 27.41 -26.40 -44.08
N VAL A 324 26.63 -25.60 -43.36
CA VAL A 324 25.26 -25.20 -43.75
C VAL A 324 25.28 -23.72 -44.10
N THR A 325 25.18 -23.43 -45.40
CA THR A 325 25.12 -22.06 -45.92
C THR A 325 23.68 -21.68 -46.27
N SER A 326 23.25 -20.47 -45.90
CA SER A 326 21.97 -19.90 -46.33
C SER A 326 21.98 -19.50 -47.82
N ASP A 327 20.83 -19.06 -48.31
CA ASP A 327 20.74 -18.27 -49.53
C ASP A 327 21.53 -16.94 -49.41
N TYR A 328 21.94 -16.42 -50.57
CA TYR A 328 22.66 -15.15 -50.68
C TYR A 328 21.68 -13.97 -50.68
N ALA A 329 21.89 -13.03 -49.77
CA ALA A 329 21.15 -11.79 -49.63
C ALA A 329 22.03 -10.57 -49.90
N THR A 330 21.43 -9.44 -50.24
CA THR A 330 22.15 -8.17 -50.46
C THR A 330 22.04 -7.22 -49.28
N VAL A 331 22.97 -6.26 -49.20
CA VAL A 331 22.90 -5.14 -48.27
C VAL A 331 22.91 -3.82 -49.05
N PHE A 332 21.95 -2.94 -48.76
CA PHE A 332 21.83 -1.62 -49.39
C PHE A 332 22.17 -0.51 -48.42
N LYS A 333 23.10 0.35 -48.83
CA LYS A 333 23.54 1.52 -48.08
C LYS A 333 22.63 2.71 -48.40
N LYS A 334 22.14 3.38 -47.36
CA LYS A 334 21.50 4.69 -47.45
C LYS A 334 22.43 5.73 -46.84
N ASP A 335 22.80 6.75 -47.61
CA ASP A 335 23.63 7.85 -47.12
C ASP A 335 22.80 8.82 -46.27
N LEU A 336 23.24 9.10 -45.05
CA LEU A 336 22.69 10.16 -44.21
C LEU A 336 23.19 11.52 -44.71
N SER A 337 22.30 12.51 -44.67
CA SER A 337 22.65 13.91 -44.89
C SER A 337 23.67 14.40 -43.85
N ASP A 338 24.37 15.50 -44.15
CA ASP A 338 25.34 16.06 -43.19
C ASP A 338 24.65 16.45 -41.88
N LEU A 339 25.37 16.51 -40.75
CA LEU A 339 24.77 16.83 -39.45
C LEU A 339 25.09 18.26 -39.02
N ALA A 340 24.13 18.89 -38.34
CA ALA A 340 24.31 20.13 -37.61
C ALA A 340 23.84 19.98 -36.16
N ILE A 341 24.47 20.75 -35.25
CA ILE A 341 24.04 20.84 -33.85
C ILE A 341 22.98 21.93 -33.78
N ALA A 342 21.80 21.57 -33.29
CA ALA A 342 20.62 22.43 -33.27
C ALA A 342 19.94 22.44 -31.91
N ASP A 343 19.03 23.38 -31.73
CA ASP A 343 18.02 23.31 -30.67
C ASP A 343 17.02 22.18 -30.98
N PRO A 344 16.56 21.39 -30.01
CA PRO A 344 15.42 20.52 -30.21
C PRO A 344 14.18 21.32 -30.63
N ALA A 345 13.36 20.76 -31.53
CA ALA A 345 12.20 21.47 -32.11
C ALA A 345 11.26 22.08 -31.04
N ALA A 346 11.07 21.41 -29.90
CA ALA A 346 10.25 21.90 -28.80
C ALA A 346 10.84 23.15 -28.12
N GLU A 347 12.16 23.24 -28.02
CA GLU A 347 12.86 24.39 -27.44
C GLU A 347 13.00 25.53 -28.45
N ALA A 348 13.24 25.23 -29.72
CA ALA A 348 13.22 26.19 -30.82
C ALA A 348 11.85 26.91 -30.94
N ALA A 349 10.75 26.15 -30.86
CA ALA A 349 9.39 26.70 -30.90
C ALA A 349 9.11 27.70 -29.76
N LYS A 350 9.59 27.43 -28.53
CA LYS A 350 9.47 28.37 -27.40
C LYS A 350 10.21 29.68 -27.65
N LYS A 351 11.30 29.62 -28.41
CA LYS A 351 12.13 30.79 -28.79
C LYS A 351 11.61 31.51 -30.04
N GLY A 352 10.55 31.00 -30.68
CA GLY A 352 10.00 31.54 -31.92
C GLY A 352 10.94 31.37 -33.12
N ILE A 353 11.84 30.39 -33.06
CA ILE A 353 12.76 30.06 -34.15
C ILE A 353 11.98 29.19 -35.16
N ALA A 354 12.15 29.45 -36.45
CA ALA A 354 11.51 28.64 -37.49
C ALA A 354 12.21 27.28 -37.60
N ASP A 355 11.44 26.21 -37.82
CA ASP A 355 11.89 24.79 -37.87
C ASP A 355 13.08 24.50 -38.79
N LYS A 356 13.46 25.42 -39.69
CA LYS A 356 14.58 25.27 -40.64
C LYS A 356 15.87 25.99 -40.22
N ASP A 357 15.81 26.85 -39.21
CA ASP A 357 16.89 27.76 -38.83
C ASP A 357 17.54 27.34 -37.48
N GLU A 358 17.07 26.29 -36.83
CA GLU A 358 17.36 25.87 -35.44
C GLU A 358 18.85 25.59 -35.09
N HIS A 359 19.77 25.67 -36.06
CA HIS A 359 21.19 25.38 -35.90
C HIS A 359 21.93 26.44 -35.07
N TYR A 360 22.80 25.97 -34.18
CA TYR A 360 23.69 26.83 -33.41
C TYR A 360 24.88 27.31 -34.23
N ARG A 361 25.46 28.43 -33.79
CA ARG A 361 26.64 29.05 -34.41
C ARG A 361 27.85 28.13 -34.31
N THR A 362 28.49 27.87 -35.45
CA THR A 362 29.73 27.08 -35.57
C THR A 362 31.00 27.94 -35.56
N LYS A 363 30.84 29.26 -35.70
CA LYS A 363 31.93 30.26 -35.73
C LYS A 363 31.86 31.15 -34.50
N ILE A 364 32.94 31.22 -33.71
CA ILE A 364 32.93 31.97 -32.45
C ILE A 364 33.14 33.49 -32.65
N ALA A 365 33.95 33.90 -33.63
CA ALA A 365 34.38 35.30 -33.81
C ALA A 365 33.95 35.95 -35.14
N ALA A 366 33.12 35.25 -35.92
CA ALA A 366 32.56 35.73 -37.18
C ALA A 366 31.06 35.46 -37.22
N VAL A 367 30.34 36.15 -38.11
CA VAL A 367 28.92 35.87 -38.37
C VAL A 367 28.81 34.48 -39.00
N ASP A 368 27.89 33.67 -38.49
CA ASP A 368 27.51 32.40 -39.09
C ASP A 368 26.17 32.55 -39.81
N ALA A 369 26.19 32.47 -41.14
CA ALA A 369 24.99 32.72 -41.95
C ALA A 369 23.97 31.59 -41.86
N ASP A 370 24.42 30.40 -41.48
CA ASP A 370 23.65 29.16 -41.46
C ASP A 370 23.01 28.86 -40.08
N ALA A 371 23.23 29.73 -39.08
CA ALA A 371 22.68 29.62 -37.73
C ALA A 371 21.49 30.57 -37.52
N TYR A 372 20.51 30.22 -36.68
CA TYR A 372 19.38 31.13 -36.39
C TYR A 372 19.87 32.46 -35.81
N ASN A 373 20.84 32.40 -34.89
CA ASN A 373 21.43 33.58 -34.30
C ASN A 373 22.64 34.01 -35.11
N GLN A 374 22.50 35.07 -35.91
CA GLN A 374 23.59 35.57 -36.75
C GLN A 374 24.50 36.59 -36.03
N LYS A 375 24.36 36.78 -34.72
CA LYS A 375 25.28 37.61 -33.94
C LYS A 375 26.59 36.86 -33.67
N VAL A 376 27.71 37.57 -33.69
CA VAL A 376 29.03 36.99 -33.35
C VAL A 376 29.03 36.51 -31.90
N VAL A 377 29.38 35.25 -31.65
CA VAL A 377 29.37 34.64 -30.29
C VAL A 377 30.28 35.42 -29.32
N TRP A 378 31.50 35.75 -29.74
CA TRP A 378 32.51 36.49 -28.95
C TRP A 378 32.22 38.02 -28.86
N ALA A 379 31.03 38.49 -29.27
CA ALA A 379 30.64 39.89 -29.14
C ALA A 379 29.65 40.11 -28.00
N GLU A 380 29.74 41.26 -27.32
CA GLU A 380 28.86 41.63 -26.20
C GLU A 380 27.98 42.83 -26.56
N GLY A 381 26.77 42.85 -26.01
CA GLY A 381 25.91 44.04 -26.05
C GLY A 381 26.43 45.18 -25.18
N LYS A 382 26.02 46.41 -25.48
CA LYS A 382 26.34 47.59 -24.64
C LYS A 382 25.36 47.78 -23.48
N THR A 383 24.20 47.13 -23.57
CA THR A 383 23.14 47.14 -22.57
C THR A 383 22.69 45.71 -22.31
N GLU A 384 22.05 45.46 -21.17
CA GLU A 384 21.52 44.13 -20.85
C GLU A 384 20.54 43.61 -21.92
N ALA A 385 19.62 44.48 -22.37
CA ALA A 385 18.65 44.13 -23.41
C ALA A 385 19.36 43.76 -24.73
N GLU A 386 20.44 44.47 -25.08
CA GLU A 386 21.25 44.14 -26.23
C GLU A 386 22.02 42.82 -26.02
N SER A 387 22.63 42.61 -24.85
CA SER A 387 23.36 41.37 -24.50
C SER A 387 22.49 40.11 -24.59
N LYS A 388 21.22 40.19 -24.18
CA LYS A 388 20.24 39.10 -24.36
C LYS A 388 20.09 38.67 -25.82
N THR A 389 20.17 39.60 -26.78
CA THR A 389 20.07 39.27 -28.22
C THR A 389 21.28 38.51 -28.78
N TYR A 390 22.43 38.55 -28.10
CA TYR A 390 23.61 37.76 -28.49
C TYR A 390 23.57 36.33 -27.92
N CYS A 391 22.69 36.07 -26.95
CA CYS A 391 22.58 34.80 -26.25
C CYS A 391 21.56 33.89 -26.94
N ASP A 392 21.81 32.59 -26.86
CA ASP A 392 21.00 31.52 -27.43
C ASP A 392 19.94 31.01 -26.46
N THR A 393 20.21 31.17 -25.16
CA THR A 393 19.36 30.71 -24.07
C THR A 393 19.64 31.52 -22.80
N ILE A 394 18.80 31.31 -21.79
CA ILE A 394 18.81 32.02 -20.50
C ILE A 394 18.88 30.99 -19.38
N VAL A 395 19.64 31.32 -18.32
CA VAL A 395 19.58 30.63 -17.03
C VAL A 395 19.37 31.66 -15.92
N VAL A 396 18.52 31.38 -14.94
CA VAL A 396 18.33 32.25 -13.77
C VAL A 396 19.49 32.01 -12.81
N TYR A 397 20.01 33.09 -12.19
CA TYR A 397 21.25 33.04 -11.38
C TYR A 397 21.29 32.03 -10.22
N ASN A 398 20.12 31.57 -9.74
CA ASN A 398 19.97 30.58 -8.65
C ASN A 398 19.39 29.24 -9.14
N GLN A 399 19.31 29.01 -10.45
CA GLN A 399 18.85 27.77 -11.06
C GLN A 399 19.98 27.10 -11.84
N SER A 400 19.70 25.95 -12.44
CA SER A 400 20.63 25.26 -13.34
C SER A 400 19.99 25.05 -14.70
N LEU A 401 20.82 24.95 -15.74
CA LEU A 401 20.42 24.71 -17.12
C LEU A 401 21.03 23.39 -17.60
N ASP A 402 20.18 22.42 -17.89
CA ASP A 402 20.57 21.13 -18.46
C ASP A 402 20.76 21.27 -19.98
N LEU A 403 22.02 21.41 -20.41
CA LEU A 403 22.34 21.63 -21.82
C LEU A 403 22.11 20.40 -22.69
N THR A 404 22.00 19.20 -22.09
CA THR A 404 21.68 17.98 -22.84
C THR A 404 20.26 18.02 -23.42
N LYS A 405 19.38 18.83 -22.81
CA LYS A 405 18.02 19.10 -23.29
C LYS A 405 17.93 20.31 -24.23
N CYS A 406 19.04 21.03 -24.40
CA CYS A 406 19.10 22.19 -25.31
C CYS A 406 19.81 21.85 -26.63
N VAL A 407 20.24 20.61 -26.84
CA VAL A 407 20.96 20.23 -28.07
C VAL A 407 20.40 18.96 -28.68
N GLU A 408 20.35 18.94 -30.00
CA GLU A 408 20.02 17.79 -30.84
C GLU A 408 20.89 17.80 -32.10
N ALA A 409 21.03 16.65 -32.76
CA ALA A 409 21.73 16.55 -34.04
C ALA A 409 20.71 16.39 -35.17
N HIS A 410 20.77 17.31 -36.13
CA HIS A 410 19.82 17.43 -37.22
C HIS A 410 20.45 17.08 -38.57
N GLU A 411 19.72 16.38 -39.42
CA GLU A 411 20.12 16.01 -40.79
C GLU A 411 19.91 17.18 -41.78
N LEU A 412 21.01 17.68 -42.36
CA LEU A 412 21.09 18.78 -43.33
C LEU A 412 20.70 18.34 -44.75
N ALA A 413 19.40 18.21 -44.99
CA ALA A 413 18.70 18.40 -46.28
C ALA A 413 17.25 17.93 -46.10
N CYS A 414 16.28 18.86 -46.17
CA CYS A 414 14.88 18.51 -46.21
C CYS A 414 14.52 17.99 -47.61
N GLU A 415 14.46 16.67 -47.79
CA GLU A 415 13.77 16.11 -48.96
C GLU A 415 12.28 16.46 -48.86
N GLY A 416 11.85 17.51 -49.59
CA GLY A 416 10.44 17.79 -49.82
C GLY A 416 9.67 18.40 -48.64
N GLY A 417 10.00 19.63 -48.25
CA GLY A 417 9.03 20.58 -47.66
C GLY A 417 8.56 20.36 -46.20
N ASP A 418 8.86 19.23 -45.57
CA ASP A 418 8.48 18.94 -44.18
C ASP A 418 9.71 18.86 -43.23
N LYS A 419 9.45 19.08 -41.93
CA LYS A 419 10.33 19.20 -40.75
C LYS A 419 11.74 18.58 -40.85
N ILE A 420 12.74 19.27 -40.28
CA ILE A 420 14.10 18.74 -40.13
C ILE A 420 14.07 17.38 -39.40
N LYS A 421 14.81 16.40 -39.93
CA LYS A 421 14.91 15.04 -39.37
C LYS A 421 16.01 14.97 -38.32
N VAL A 422 15.66 14.41 -37.17
CA VAL A 422 16.58 14.16 -36.06
C VAL A 422 17.42 12.92 -36.35
N ALA A 423 18.74 13.03 -36.19
CA ALA A 423 19.67 11.91 -36.32
C ALA A 423 19.64 11.03 -35.06
N ASP A 424 19.59 9.71 -35.27
CA ASP A 424 19.66 8.72 -34.20
C ASP A 424 21.13 8.53 -33.75
N LEU A 425 21.56 9.33 -32.77
CA LEU A 425 22.94 9.36 -32.30
C LEU A 425 23.38 8.03 -31.66
N GLU A 426 22.46 7.32 -30.99
CA GLU A 426 22.77 6.03 -30.35
C GLU A 426 23.12 4.99 -31.41
N LYS A 427 22.35 4.89 -32.51
CA LYS A 427 22.68 4.00 -33.63
C LYS A 427 24.02 4.33 -34.28
N LEU A 428 24.36 5.61 -34.35
CA LEU A 428 25.61 6.09 -34.93
C LEU A 428 26.80 6.04 -33.95
N GLY A 429 26.59 5.70 -32.68
CA GLY A 429 27.66 5.72 -31.66
C GLY A 429 28.20 7.12 -31.36
N LEU A 430 27.40 8.16 -31.61
CA LEU A 430 27.76 9.56 -31.43
C LEU A 430 27.31 10.08 -30.06
N SER A 431 28.06 11.02 -29.49
CA SER A 431 27.74 11.63 -28.19
C SER A 431 28.06 13.12 -28.12
N PHE A 432 27.36 13.85 -27.26
CA PHE A 432 27.64 15.25 -26.99
C PHE A 432 28.62 15.42 -25.83
N ALA A 433 29.54 16.37 -25.97
CA ALA A 433 30.43 16.84 -24.91
C ALA A 433 30.40 18.37 -24.81
N PHE A 434 30.52 18.90 -23.60
CA PHE A 434 30.36 20.33 -23.32
C PHE A 434 31.58 20.89 -22.58
N ASP A 435 32.06 22.06 -22.99
CA ASP A 435 33.10 22.81 -22.24
C ASP A 435 32.70 24.28 -22.08
N VAL A 436 32.93 24.86 -20.90
CA VAL A 436 32.89 26.34 -20.75
C VAL A 436 34.09 26.96 -21.44
N VAL A 437 33.86 27.97 -22.29
CA VAL A 437 34.91 28.72 -22.97
C VAL A 437 35.53 29.73 -22.00
N LYS A 438 36.85 29.66 -21.83
CA LYS A 438 37.62 30.56 -20.94
C LYS A 438 38.16 31.79 -21.69
N ASN A 439 38.68 32.76 -20.95
CA ASN A 439 39.23 34.03 -21.43
C ASN A 439 38.26 34.91 -22.22
N TYR A 440 36.95 34.65 -22.15
CA TYR A 440 35.94 35.54 -22.70
C TYR A 440 35.74 36.70 -21.72
N LYS A 441 36.58 37.73 -21.87
CA LYS A 441 36.64 38.85 -20.93
C LYS A 441 35.79 40.04 -21.39
N VAL A 442 34.90 40.51 -20.52
CA VAL A 442 33.92 41.57 -20.79
C VAL A 442 34.00 42.67 -19.72
N GLY A 443 33.81 43.93 -20.10
CA GLY A 443 33.70 45.09 -19.18
C GLY A 443 35.01 45.85 -18.93
N ASN A 444 34.94 46.87 -18.05
CA ASN A 444 36.10 47.63 -17.56
C ASN A 444 35.95 47.88 -16.04
N PRO A 445 36.75 47.26 -15.15
CA PRO A 445 37.81 46.29 -15.46
C PRO A 445 37.25 45.02 -16.11
N VAL A 446 38.08 44.38 -16.97
CA VAL A 446 37.68 43.20 -17.73
C VAL A 446 37.47 41.99 -16.79
N THR A 447 36.36 41.27 -16.95
CA THR A 447 36.02 40.08 -16.15
C THR A 447 35.78 38.88 -17.05
N ASP A 448 36.37 37.72 -16.75
CA ASP A 448 36.14 36.48 -17.50
C ASP A 448 34.73 35.95 -17.20
N GLN A 449 33.94 35.70 -18.23
CA GLN A 449 32.57 35.20 -18.03
C GLN A 449 32.55 33.74 -17.55
N ALA A 450 33.63 32.97 -17.78
CA ALA A 450 33.74 31.59 -17.29
C ALA A 450 33.75 31.50 -15.76
N ASP A 451 34.20 32.56 -15.06
CA ASP A 451 34.24 32.61 -13.59
C ASP A 451 32.83 32.65 -12.96
N PHE A 452 31.78 32.81 -13.78
CA PHE A 452 30.39 32.91 -13.32
C PHE A 452 29.55 31.66 -13.57
N VAL A 453 30.15 30.55 -14.00
CA VAL A 453 29.45 29.28 -14.18
C VAL A 453 30.33 28.08 -13.82
N THR A 454 29.71 27.01 -13.33
CA THR A 454 30.28 25.66 -13.34
C THR A 454 29.49 24.80 -14.33
N LEU A 455 30.16 23.83 -14.93
CA LEU A 455 29.55 22.84 -15.81
C LEU A 455 29.97 21.45 -15.34
N ALA A 456 29.00 20.61 -14.98
CA ALA A 456 29.20 19.22 -14.60
C ALA A 456 28.13 18.36 -15.30
N ASP A 457 28.55 17.28 -15.96
CA ASP A 457 27.66 16.32 -16.64
C ASP A 457 26.61 16.97 -17.57
N GLY A 458 26.99 18.06 -18.26
CA GLY A 458 26.10 18.80 -19.17
C GLY A 458 25.17 19.81 -18.47
N VAL A 459 25.19 19.90 -17.14
CA VAL A 459 24.40 20.86 -16.36
C VAL A 459 25.23 22.10 -16.05
N LEU A 460 24.81 23.24 -16.57
CA LEU A 460 25.41 24.55 -16.35
C LEU A 460 24.74 25.24 -15.15
N THR A 461 25.52 25.58 -14.13
CA THR A 461 25.05 26.24 -12.91
C THR A 461 25.76 27.58 -12.74
N PRO A 462 25.04 28.71 -12.66
CA PRO A 462 25.62 30.02 -12.34
C PRO A 462 26.32 30.04 -10.99
N LYS A 463 27.37 30.85 -10.88
CA LYS A 463 28.12 31.12 -9.66
C LYS A 463 28.80 32.48 -9.74
N VAL A 464 29.50 32.85 -8.69
CA VAL A 464 30.39 34.00 -8.59
C VAL A 464 31.71 33.49 -8.02
N TYR A 465 32.67 33.21 -8.90
CA TYR A 465 33.95 32.57 -8.57
C TYR A 465 33.76 31.20 -7.88
N GLU A 466 33.98 31.12 -6.57
CA GLU A 466 33.86 29.89 -5.76
C GLU A 466 32.57 29.87 -4.90
N THR A 467 31.68 30.85 -5.06
CA THR A 467 30.46 31.02 -4.26
C THR A 467 29.23 31.20 -5.14
N GLU A 468 28.03 31.02 -4.60
CA GLU A 468 26.78 31.42 -5.27
C GLU A 468 26.49 32.90 -5.02
N GLY A 469 25.78 33.57 -5.94
CA GLY A 469 25.35 34.94 -5.70
C GLY A 469 24.81 35.70 -6.91
N ARG A 470 24.06 36.75 -6.62
CA ARG A 470 23.42 37.65 -7.60
C ARG A 470 24.40 38.42 -8.50
N ALA A 471 25.68 38.49 -8.15
CA ALA A 471 26.68 39.17 -9.00
C ALA A 471 26.95 38.46 -10.35
N ALA A 472 26.41 37.25 -10.53
CA ALA A 472 26.38 36.54 -11.81
C ALA A 472 25.33 37.09 -12.78
N ILE A 473 24.34 37.85 -12.29
CA ILE A 473 23.29 38.44 -13.13
C ILE A 473 23.89 39.38 -14.17
N GLY A 474 23.38 39.29 -15.40
CA GLY A 474 23.82 40.06 -16.56
C GLY A 474 25.08 39.52 -17.24
N ARG A 475 25.68 38.42 -16.73
CA ARG A 475 26.85 37.77 -17.32
C ARG A 475 26.45 36.84 -18.47
N THR A 476 27.38 36.62 -19.39
CA THR A 476 27.10 35.97 -20.69
C THR A 476 28.12 34.87 -21.05
N PRO A 477 28.27 33.83 -20.22
CA PRO A 477 29.20 32.73 -20.48
C PRO A 477 28.91 32.03 -21.81
N ILE A 478 29.96 31.49 -22.44
CA ILE A 478 29.88 30.73 -23.69
C ILE A 478 30.21 29.26 -23.38
N VAL A 479 29.37 28.36 -23.88
CA VAL A 479 29.60 26.91 -23.83
C VAL A 479 29.88 26.40 -25.24
N ARG A 480 30.97 25.64 -25.37
CA ARG A 480 31.31 24.88 -26.57
C ARG A 480 30.64 23.52 -26.52
N VAL A 481 29.80 23.24 -27.50
CA VAL A 481 29.15 21.94 -27.71
C VAL A 481 29.92 21.18 -28.78
N ARG A 482 30.28 19.93 -28.47
CA ARG A 482 31.06 19.05 -29.35
C ARG A 482 30.28 17.77 -29.59
N LEU A 483 30.03 17.46 -30.86
CA LEU A 483 29.53 16.14 -31.26
C LEU A 483 30.74 15.24 -31.51
N MET A 484 30.80 14.09 -30.83
CA MET A 484 31.96 13.22 -30.74
C MET A 484 31.65 11.82 -31.26
N ASP A 485 32.59 11.24 -32.00
CA ASP A 485 32.65 9.82 -32.37
C ASP A 485 33.90 9.22 -31.70
N GLY A 486 33.70 8.64 -30.52
CA GLY A 486 34.81 8.30 -29.62
C GLY A 486 35.67 9.53 -29.31
N GLU A 487 36.94 9.50 -29.74
CA GLU A 487 37.88 10.63 -29.57
C GLU A 487 37.82 11.67 -30.70
N ASN A 488 37.15 11.35 -31.82
CA ASN A 488 37.08 12.23 -32.98
C ASN A 488 36.00 13.30 -32.81
N LEU A 489 36.35 14.56 -33.04
CA LEU A 489 35.40 15.67 -33.06
C LEU A 489 34.69 15.72 -34.42
N VAL A 490 33.38 15.48 -34.43
CA VAL A 490 32.54 15.44 -35.63
C VAL A 490 32.05 16.84 -36.01
N LYS A 491 31.44 17.54 -35.05
CA LYS A 491 30.92 18.91 -35.19
C LYS A 491 31.18 19.72 -33.94
N VAL A 492 31.27 21.04 -34.09
CA VAL A 492 31.35 21.98 -32.96
C VAL A 492 30.37 23.11 -33.18
N ALA A 493 29.71 23.53 -32.11
CA ALA A 493 28.88 24.72 -32.06
C ALA A 493 29.06 25.43 -30.71
N TYR A 494 28.52 26.65 -30.60
CA TYR A 494 28.61 27.45 -29.40
C TYR A 494 27.23 27.92 -28.95
N ILE A 495 26.95 27.72 -27.68
CA ILE A 495 25.77 28.23 -26.98
C ILE A 495 26.23 29.35 -26.06
N LYS A 496 25.77 30.56 -26.30
CA LYS A 496 25.98 31.70 -25.39
C LYS A 496 24.79 31.84 -24.47
N VAL A 497 25.02 31.81 -23.16
CA VAL A 497 23.96 31.80 -22.14
C VAL A 497 23.90 33.17 -21.48
N PHE A 498 22.70 33.74 -21.33
CA PHE A 498 22.50 34.94 -20.51
C PHE A 498 22.11 34.52 -19.09
N ILE A 499 22.87 34.97 -18.08
CA ILE A 499 22.50 34.77 -16.68
C ILE A 499 21.54 35.89 -16.31
N ALA A 500 20.25 35.58 -16.23
CA ALA A 500 19.24 36.56 -15.89
C ALA A 500 19.10 36.74 -14.37
N ASP A 501 18.70 37.94 -13.99
CA ASP A 501 17.94 38.09 -12.75
C ASP A 501 16.63 37.33 -12.92
N GLU A 502 15.91 37.15 -11.83
CA GLU A 502 14.53 36.72 -11.89
C GLU A 502 13.70 37.80 -12.59
N THR A 503 13.66 37.81 -13.93
CA THR A 503 12.80 38.73 -14.68
C THR A 503 11.38 38.20 -14.61
N SER A 504 10.62 38.78 -13.69
CA SER A 504 9.17 38.76 -13.68
C SER A 504 8.62 39.38 -14.98
N ALA A 505 8.39 38.58 -16.03
CA ALA A 505 7.06 38.63 -16.61
C ALA A 505 6.09 38.22 -15.48
N PRO A 506 4.82 38.68 -15.42
CA PRO A 506 3.89 38.11 -14.48
C PRO A 506 3.66 36.65 -14.91
N VAL A 507 4.56 35.75 -14.48
CA VAL A 507 4.06 34.63 -13.73
C VAL A 507 3.12 35.28 -12.74
N THR A 508 1.88 34.82 -12.71
CA THR A 508 1.11 34.93 -11.50
C THR A 508 1.92 34.15 -10.46
N ASN A 509 2.99 34.77 -9.95
CA ASN A 509 3.80 34.26 -8.86
C ASN A 509 2.90 34.50 -7.67
N GLN A 510 2.04 33.52 -7.48
CA GLN A 510 1.14 33.40 -6.38
C GLN A 510 2.00 32.88 -5.23
N TYR A 511 2.31 33.72 -4.26
CA TYR A 511 3.11 33.36 -3.09
C TYR A 511 2.19 33.04 -1.92
N GLU A 512 2.50 32.01 -1.17
CA GLU A 512 1.72 31.63 0.01
C GLU A 512 2.16 32.46 1.22
N LEU A 513 1.19 33.06 1.91
CA LEU A 513 1.41 33.72 3.19
C LEU A 513 0.58 32.99 4.24
N THR A 514 1.20 32.04 4.93
CA THR A 514 0.55 31.39 6.07
C THR A 514 0.61 32.34 7.25
N ILE A 515 -0.57 32.70 7.78
CA ILE A 515 -0.69 33.51 9.00
C ILE A 515 -1.21 32.66 10.15
N GLU A 516 -1.31 33.25 11.33
CA GLU A 516 -1.88 32.58 12.50
C GLU A 516 -3.31 32.07 12.21
N ASN A 517 -3.59 30.84 12.64
CA ASN A 517 -4.90 30.22 12.48
C ASN A 517 -6.01 31.03 13.17
N PHE A 518 -7.21 31.00 12.58
CA PHE A 518 -8.38 31.61 13.17
C PHE A 518 -8.93 30.69 14.25
N LYS A 519 -9.24 31.26 15.42
CA LYS A 519 -9.97 30.59 16.49
C LYS A 519 -11.40 31.05 16.49
N TYR A 520 -12.32 30.12 16.78
CA TYR A 520 -13.72 30.48 16.98
C TYR A 520 -13.96 30.88 18.43
N ASP A 521 -14.76 31.92 18.63
CA ASP A 521 -15.27 32.35 19.92
C ASP A 521 -16.67 32.96 19.72
N CYS A 522 -17.38 33.16 20.82
CA CYS A 522 -18.75 33.68 20.84
C CYS A 522 -18.86 35.21 20.86
N ASP A 523 -17.79 35.93 20.51
CA ASP A 523 -17.90 37.37 20.22
C ASP A 523 -18.58 37.58 18.86
N ASP A 524 -19.52 38.52 18.78
CA ASP A 524 -20.22 38.88 17.54
C ASP A 524 -19.29 39.64 16.56
N ALA A 525 -18.16 40.18 17.04
CA ALA A 525 -17.21 40.89 16.20
C ALA A 525 -16.50 39.95 15.21
N ALA A 526 -16.24 40.46 14.00
CA ALA A 526 -15.46 39.71 13.01
C ALA A 526 -14.06 39.38 13.54
N ALA A 527 -13.59 38.16 13.30
CA ALA A 527 -12.27 37.74 13.73
C ALA A 527 -11.20 38.36 12.81
N SER A 528 -10.14 38.90 13.39
CA SER A 528 -9.03 39.49 12.64
C SER A 528 -7.70 38.87 13.04
N LYS A 529 -6.85 38.57 12.07
CA LYS A 529 -5.46 38.11 12.27
C LYS A 529 -4.50 38.95 11.45
N LEU A 530 -3.33 39.24 12.01
CA LEU A 530 -2.27 39.97 11.33
C LEU A 530 -1.17 38.99 10.92
N SER A 531 -0.62 39.17 9.73
CA SER A 531 0.69 38.60 9.44
C SER A 531 1.74 39.26 10.35
N THR A 532 2.77 38.51 10.73
CA THR A 532 3.87 39.05 11.52
C THR A 532 4.95 39.65 10.62
N VAL A 533 5.81 40.48 11.20
CA VAL A 533 7.05 40.95 10.54
C VAL A 533 7.85 39.77 10.01
N LYS A 534 7.93 38.66 10.77
CA LYS A 534 8.63 37.45 10.35
C LYS A 534 7.95 36.82 9.12
N ASP A 535 6.62 36.71 9.10
CA ASP A 535 5.89 36.12 7.99
C ASP A 535 6.14 36.89 6.70
N MET A 536 6.04 38.22 6.75
CA MET A 536 6.32 39.08 5.59
C MET A 536 7.79 39.00 5.14
N ASN A 537 8.75 38.96 6.06
CA ASN A 537 10.16 38.86 5.66
C ASN A 537 10.52 37.48 5.09
N VAL A 538 10.05 36.41 5.72
CA VAL A 538 10.44 35.04 5.35
C VAL A 538 9.61 34.50 4.19
N GLN A 539 8.28 34.66 4.22
CA GLN A 539 7.37 34.04 3.26
C GLN A 539 7.10 34.92 2.04
N VAL A 540 7.36 36.24 2.14
CA VAL A 540 7.13 37.19 1.05
C VAL A 540 8.46 37.76 0.53
N TYR A 541 9.17 38.59 1.30
CA TYR A 541 10.35 39.31 0.79
C TYR A 541 11.51 38.37 0.39
N ASN A 542 11.84 37.38 1.23
CA ASN A 542 12.88 36.41 0.91
C ASN A 542 12.51 35.53 -0.28
N GLU A 543 11.27 35.05 -0.34
CA GLU A 543 10.78 34.19 -1.42
C GLU A 543 10.72 34.93 -2.77
N ILE A 544 10.36 36.20 -2.73
CA ILE A 544 10.35 37.10 -3.90
C ILE A 544 11.77 37.59 -4.25
N GLY A 545 12.76 37.37 -3.37
CA GLY A 545 14.14 37.80 -3.59
C GLY A 545 14.34 39.33 -3.59
N LEU A 546 13.42 40.09 -2.98
CA LEU A 546 13.49 41.55 -2.85
C LEU A 546 13.64 41.97 -1.38
N SER A 547 14.44 42.99 -1.09
CA SER A 547 14.37 43.61 0.25
C SER A 547 12.99 44.24 0.47
N LYS A 548 12.59 44.45 1.72
CA LYS A 548 11.36 45.18 2.07
C LYS A 548 11.25 46.50 1.30
N GLU A 549 12.30 47.32 1.30
CA GLU A 549 12.32 48.61 0.62
C GLU A 549 12.21 48.45 -0.90
N GLN A 550 12.87 47.45 -1.48
CA GLN A 550 12.78 47.16 -2.92
C GLN A 550 11.39 46.68 -3.32
N PHE A 551 10.76 45.83 -2.50
CA PHE A 551 9.41 45.32 -2.72
C PHE A 551 8.39 46.46 -2.74
N HIS A 552 8.38 47.29 -1.71
CA HIS A 552 7.43 48.42 -1.60
C HIS A 552 7.74 49.57 -2.57
N ALA A 553 8.99 49.71 -3.03
CA ALA A 553 9.31 50.63 -4.12
C ALA A 553 8.84 50.11 -5.49
N THR A 554 8.84 48.80 -5.70
CA THR A 554 8.47 48.17 -6.97
C THR A 554 6.95 47.97 -7.08
N TYR A 555 6.28 47.63 -5.97
CA TYR A 555 4.85 47.35 -5.90
C TYR A 555 4.16 48.15 -4.77
N PRO A 556 4.09 49.49 -4.87
CA PRO A 556 3.61 50.34 -3.77
C PRO A 556 2.09 50.32 -3.53
N TYR A 557 1.29 49.64 -4.36
CA TYR A 557 -0.17 49.72 -4.33
C TYR A 557 -0.82 48.39 -3.90
N PHE A 558 -1.18 48.28 -2.62
CA PHE A 558 -1.96 47.14 -2.09
C PHE A 558 -3.41 47.14 -2.61
N TYR A 559 -3.92 45.96 -2.92
CA TYR A 559 -5.30 45.73 -3.34
C TYR A 559 -5.83 44.40 -2.78
N ASP A 560 -6.98 44.47 -2.11
CA ASP A 560 -7.78 43.30 -1.74
C ASP A 560 -8.48 42.75 -2.99
N TYR A 561 -7.87 41.72 -3.58
CA TYR A 561 -8.39 41.07 -4.78
C TYR A 561 -9.54 40.12 -4.47
N GLY A 562 -9.43 39.37 -3.36
CA GLY A 562 -10.36 38.34 -2.94
C GLY A 562 -11.77 38.87 -2.67
N ALA A 563 -11.89 40.06 -2.07
CA ALA A 563 -13.19 40.67 -1.74
C ALA A 563 -14.14 40.89 -2.95
N ASN A 564 -13.62 40.85 -4.18
CA ASN A 564 -14.35 41.27 -5.38
C ASN A 564 -14.50 40.21 -6.49
N GLN A 565 -14.04 38.96 -6.29
CA GLN A 565 -13.80 38.05 -7.43
C GLN A 565 -14.39 36.63 -7.30
N THR A 566 -14.33 35.94 -6.15
CA THR A 566 -14.76 34.52 -6.07
C THR A 566 -15.35 34.08 -4.71
N PRO A 567 -16.18 33.00 -4.66
CA PRO A 567 -16.66 32.40 -3.40
C PRO A 567 -15.58 31.72 -2.54
N ALA A 568 -14.36 31.55 -3.06
CA ALA A 568 -13.27 30.83 -2.38
C ALA A 568 -12.35 31.75 -1.54
N ASP A 569 -12.38 33.05 -1.80
CA ASP A 569 -11.64 34.05 -1.01
C ASP A 569 -12.54 34.58 0.11
N LEU A 570 -12.29 34.16 1.35
CA LEU A 570 -13.18 34.46 2.47
C LEU A 570 -12.70 35.69 3.25
N GLY A 571 -13.64 36.56 3.64
CA GLY A 571 -13.34 37.77 4.41
C GLY A 571 -12.77 38.92 3.57
N THR A 572 -12.06 39.83 4.22
CA THR A 572 -11.42 41.02 3.62
C THR A 572 -10.04 41.25 4.20
N CYS A 573 -9.13 41.82 3.41
CA CYS A 573 -7.77 42.13 3.84
C CYS A 573 -7.45 43.64 3.72
N GLU A 574 -6.69 44.15 4.68
CA GLU A 574 -6.11 45.49 4.62
C GLU A 574 -4.62 45.44 4.95
N GLU A 575 -3.83 46.25 4.23
CA GLU A 575 -2.44 46.49 4.61
C GLU A 575 -2.36 47.52 5.72
N THR A 576 -1.52 47.25 6.72
CA THR A 576 -1.20 48.18 7.80
C THR A 576 0.28 48.12 8.15
N THR A 577 0.71 48.90 9.13
CA THR A 577 2.08 48.93 9.63
C THR A 577 2.13 48.50 11.09
N ASP A 578 3.06 47.61 11.43
CA ASP A 578 3.30 47.23 12.82
C ASP A 578 3.84 48.43 13.63
N ALA A 579 3.43 48.55 14.89
CA ALA A 579 3.59 49.76 15.73
C ALA A 579 5.02 49.98 16.26
N GLU A 580 6.01 49.21 15.82
CA GLU A 580 7.41 49.38 16.20
C GLU A 580 8.14 50.45 15.37
N THR A 581 9.23 50.99 15.93
CA THR A 581 9.96 52.20 15.48
C THR A 581 10.64 52.11 14.10
N GLN A 582 10.48 50.99 13.38
CA GLN A 582 10.84 50.80 11.96
C GLN A 582 9.66 50.17 11.19
N ALA A 583 8.50 50.86 11.21
CA ALA A 583 7.21 50.47 10.60
C ALA A 583 7.36 49.46 9.44
N THR A 584 7.02 48.20 9.69
CA THR A 584 7.03 47.13 8.68
C THR A 584 5.60 46.83 8.25
N HIS A 585 5.40 46.72 6.95
CA HIS A 585 4.10 46.41 6.34
C HIS A 585 3.67 45.00 6.75
N VAL A 586 2.44 44.87 7.20
CA VAL A 586 1.77 43.62 7.58
C VAL A 586 0.35 43.63 7.02
N ILE A 587 -0.23 42.44 6.84
CA ILE A 587 -1.57 42.30 6.27
C ILE A 587 -2.51 41.83 7.38
N LYS A 588 -3.59 42.58 7.60
CA LYS A 588 -4.67 42.20 8.49
C LYS A 588 -5.79 41.55 7.69
N TRP A 589 -6.10 40.31 8.02
CA TRP A 589 -7.18 39.53 7.41
C TRP A 589 -8.35 39.42 8.39
N THR A 590 -9.53 39.87 7.97
CA THR A 590 -10.77 39.91 8.76
C THR A 590 -11.83 38.98 8.17
N ILE A 591 -12.41 38.09 8.98
CA ILE A 591 -13.41 37.09 8.54
C ILE A 591 -14.64 37.13 9.46
N SER A 592 -15.84 37.02 8.88
CA SER A 592 -17.09 36.95 9.64
C SER A 592 -17.22 35.62 10.40
N LYS A 593 -17.96 35.63 11.51
CA LYS A 593 -18.18 34.43 12.32
C LYS A 593 -18.94 33.34 11.57
N ASP A 594 -19.93 33.71 10.75
CA ASP A 594 -20.66 32.74 9.92
C ASP A 594 -19.75 32.04 8.92
N ALA A 595 -18.83 32.78 8.26
CA ALA A 595 -17.86 32.20 7.34
C ALA A 595 -16.88 31.25 8.05
N LEU A 596 -16.45 31.57 9.28
CA LEU A 596 -15.64 30.67 10.10
C LEU A 596 -16.40 29.39 10.45
N TRP A 597 -17.68 29.50 10.81
CA TRP A 597 -18.52 28.34 11.13
C TRP A 597 -18.78 27.45 9.92
N GLU A 598 -19.11 28.02 8.76
CA GLU A 598 -19.29 27.28 7.49
C GLU A 598 -18.04 26.49 7.09
N ASN A 599 -16.87 26.99 7.49
CA ASN A 599 -15.56 26.42 7.20
C ASN A 599 -14.84 25.87 8.44
N ALA A 600 -15.59 25.46 9.47
CA ALA A 600 -15.05 24.83 10.68
C ALA A 600 -14.10 23.67 10.35
N SER A 601 -12.91 23.65 10.98
CA SER A 601 -11.83 22.68 10.72
C SER A 601 -11.27 22.65 9.29
N LYS A 602 -11.62 23.62 8.43
CA LYS A 602 -11.08 23.72 7.06
C LYS A 602 -10.01 24.80 6.98
N GLN A 603 -9.14 24.66 5.99
CA GLN A 603 -8.23 25.71 5.58
C GLN A 603 -9.01 26.77 4.79
N LEU A 604 -8.82 28.03 5.18
CA LEU A 604 -9.31 29.21 4.51
C LEU A 604 -8.22 29.78 3.60
N THR A 605 -8.66 30.42 2.53
CA THR A 605 -7.79 31.15 1.62
C THR A 605 -8.33 32.54 1.35
N HIS A 606 -7.44 33.49 1.12
CA HIS A 606 -7.81 34.82 0.61
C HIS A 606 -6.66 35.42 -0.20
N ARG A 607 -6.96 36.07 -1.32
CA ARG A 607 -5.95 36.64 -2.21
C ARG A 607 -5.85 38.15 -2.12
N VAL A 608 -4.62 38.65 -2.01
CA VAL A 608 -4.31 40.09 -2.13
C VAL A 608 -3.26 40.31 -3.19
N ARG A 609 -3.19 41.52 -3.73
CA ARG A 609 -2.22 41.89 -4.76
C ARG A 609 -1.50 43.19 -4.44
N TYR A 610 -0.23 43.24 -4.77
CA TYR A 610 0.57 44.46 -4.78
C TYR A 610 0.89 44.82 -6.23
N TYR A 611 0.40 45.97 -6.71
CA TYR A 611 0.59 46.44 -8.07
C TYR A 611 1.72 47.46 -8.17
N ALA A 612 2.42 47.45 -9.31
CA ALA A 612 3.44 48.45 -9.62
C ALA A 612 2.84 49.82 -9.99
N GLY A 613 1.63 49.86 -10.53
CA GLY A 613 0.94 51.10 -10.92
C GLY A 613 -0.38 51.33 -10.18
N GLU A 614 -0.77 52.60 -10.06
CA GLU A 614 -2.05 53.01 -9.47
C GLU A 614 -3.24 52.36 -10.18
N ASN A 615 -4.36 52.25 -9.47
CA ASN A 615 -5.62 51.72 -10.00
C ASN A 615 -5.47 50.31 -10.62
N GLN A 616 -4.66 49.45 -10.00
CA GLN A 616 -4.45 48.05 -10.40
C GLN A 616 -3.84 47.89 -11.80
N THR A 617 -2.89 48.76 -12.16
CA THR A 617 -2.23 48.74 -13.48
C THR A 617 -0.79 48.24 -13.38
N GLY A 618 -0.27 47.66 -14.47
CA GLY A 618 1.11 47.16 -14.53
C GLY A 618 1.29 45.75 -13.94
N ALA A 619 2.56 45.39 -13.66
CA ALA A 619 2.91 44.11 -13.04
C ALA A 619 2.42 44.06 -11.59
N TYR A 620 2.13 42.87 -11.08
CA TYR A 620 1.69 42.66 -9.70
C TYR A 620 2.27 41.40 -9.09
N VAL A 621 2.34 41.39 -7.76
CA VAL A 621 2.58 40.21 -6.93
C VAL A 621 1.25 39.79 -6.30
N GLU A 622 0.89 38.52 -6.37
CA GLU A 622 -0.29 37.97 -5.68
C GLU A 622 0.14 37.17 -4.45
N LEU A 623 -0.45 37.45 -3.30
CA LEU A 623 -0.26 36.67 -2.08
C LEU A 623 -1.55 35.91 -1.77
N VAL A 624 -1.45 34.59 -1.54
CA VAL A 624 -2.54 33.75 -1.03
C VAL A 624 -2.33 33.60 0.46
N LEU A 625 -3.15 34.31 1.23
CA LEU A 625 -3.21 34.11 2.66
C LEU A 625 -3.84 32.75 2.96
N LYS A 626 -3.21 32.00 3.87
CA LYS A 626 -3.71 30.70 4.35
C LYS A 626 -3.79 30.71 5.87
N ALA A 627 -4.92 30.24 6.38
CA ALA A 627 -5.16 30.01 7.81
C ALA A 627 -6.19 28.90 7.98
N THR A 628 -6.10 28.09 9.03
CA THR A 628 -7.11 27.08 9.36
C THR A 628 -8.06 27.62 10.43
N VAL A 629 -9.32 27.18 10.40
CA VAL A 629 -10.25 27.41 11.52
C VAL A 629 -10.04 26.33 12.57
N GLU A 630 -9.39 26.71 13.67
CA GLU A 630 -9.16 25.86 14.83
C GLU A 630 -10.26 26.02 15.88
N ASP A 631 -10.26 25.12 16.86
CA ASP A 631 -11.13 25.13 18.03
C ASP A 631 -12.64 24.97 17.71
N ILE A 632 -13.05 24.76 16.45
CA ILE A 632 -14.47 24.43 16.14
C ILE A 632 -14.59 23.35 15.08
N GLN A 633 -15.54 22.43 15.32
CA GLN A 633 -15.82 21.27 14.46
C GLN A 633 -17.33 21.10 14.24
N LYS A 634 -17.73 20.42 13.17
CA LYS A 634 -19.14 20.05 12.94
C LYS A 634 -19.57 18.82 13.76
N SER A 635 -18.61 18.01 14.18
CA SER A 635 -18.85 16.82 14.98
C SER A 635 -17.76 16.67 16.03
N TYR A 636 -18.17 16.29 17.24
CA TYR A 636 -17.28 16.02 18.37
C TYR A 636 -17.45 14.57 18.83
N ASN A 637 -16.35 13.92 19.18
CA ASN A 637 -16.37 12.58 19.77
C ASN A 637 -15.90 12.65 21.22
N VAL A 638 -16.77 12.25 22.14
CA VAL A 638 -16.43 11.97 23.53
C VAL A 638 -15.73 10.63 23.55
N ALA A 639 -14.40 10.65 23.71
CA ALA A 639 -13.60 9.44 23.66
C ALA A 639 -13.83 8.57 24.89
N LYS A 640 -13.57 7.26 24.77
CA LYS A 640 -13.66 6.30 25.88
C LYS A 640 -12.80 6.67 27.09
N ALA A 641 -11.75 7.48 26.91
CA ALA A 641 -10.94 8.04 27.99
C ALA A 641 -11.72 9.04 28.86
N ASP A 642 -12.64 9.79 28.25
CA ASP A 642 -13.47 10.80 28.91
C ASP A 642 -14.69 10.19 29.60
N PHE A 643 -14.92 8.88 29.47
CA PHE A 643 -15.95 8.15 30.20
C PHE A 643 -15.44 7.87 31.61
N ILE A 644 -16.16 8.34 32.63
CA ILE A 644 -15.77 8.18 34.03
C ILE A 644 -16.01 6.74 34.47
N SER A 645 -14.93 5.98 34.66
CA SER A 645 -15.00 4.52 34.88
C SER A 645 -15.95 4.06 36.00
N ASN A 646 -16.18 4.88 37.03
CA ASN A 646 -17.07 4.51 38.14
C ASN A 646 -18.57 4.52 37.78
N TYR A 647 -18.97 5.22 36.71
CA TYR A 647 -20.36 5.26 36.26
C TYR A 647 -20.67 4.24 35.16
N TRP A 648 -19.62 3.65 34.60
CA TRP A 648 -19.69 2.68 33.52
C TRP A 648 -19.39 1.27 34.03
N ASP A 649 -19.80 0.26 33.27
CA ASP A 649 -19.28 -1.09 33.46
C ASP A 649 -17.77 -1.18 33.15
N ALA A 650 -17.15 -2.30 33.53
CA ALA A 650 -15.69 -2.49 33.39
C ALA A 650 -15.20 -2.27 31.94
N ASP A 651 -16.01 -2.67 30.96
CA ASP A 651 -15.69 -2.54 29.53
C ASP A 651 -16.14 -1.20 28.92
N LYS A 652 -16.80 -0.35 29.72
CA LYS A 652 -17.42 0.92 29.32
C LYS A 652 -18.35 0.79 28.11
N THR A 653 -19.21 -0.22 28.16
CA THR A 653 -20.25 -0.51 27.16
C THR A 653 -21.61 0.07 27.53
N TYR A 654 -21.90 0.30 28.82
CA TYR A 654 -23.11 0.96 29.28
C TYR A 654 -22.89 1.71 30.61
N THR A 655 -23.67 2.78 30.83
CA THR A 655 -23.75 3.48 32.11
C THR A 655 -24.93 2.99 32.94
N LYS A 656 -24.85 3.13 34.26
CA LYS A 656 -25.90 2.72 35.21
C LYS A 656 -26.57 3.93 35.85
N PHE A 657 -27.88 4.05 35.67
CA PHE A 657 -28.71 5.06 36.30
C PHE A 657 -29.55 4.45 37.41
N ASN A 658 -29.58 5.12 38.56
CA ASN A 658 -30.19 4.62 39.79
C ASN A 658 -31.04 5.71 40.45
N VAL A 659 -31.92 5.30 41.37
CA VAL A 659 -32.67 6.24 42.21
C VAL A 659 -31.76 6.97 43.20
N ALA A 660 -32.24 8.13 43.66
CA ALA A 660 -31.66 8.88 44.75
C ALA A 660 -31.48 8.02 46.00
N VAL A 661 -30.49 8.37 46.81
CA VAL A 661 -30.23 7.75 48.11
C VAL A 661 -30.88 8.57 49.22
N PRO A 662 -31.19 7.97 50.38
CA PRO A 662 -31.67 8.72 51.54
C PRO A 662 -30.70 9.83 51.93
N SER A 663 -31.22 11.03 52.20
CA SER A 663 -30.44 12.21 52.57
C SER A 663 -29.84 12.14 53.97
N SER A 664 -30.38 11.27 54.82
CA SER A 664 -29.90 10.97 56.17
C SER A 664 -30.25 9.53 56.55
N THR A 665 -29.71 9.04 57.67
CA THR A 665 -30.04 7.70 58.21
C THR A 665 -31.47 7.58 58.74
N THR A 666 -32.22 8.68 58.79
CA THR A 666 -33.62 8.74 59.25
C THR A 666 -34.59 9.15 58.14
N ASP A 667 -34.11 9.34 56.91
CA ASP A 667 -34.94 9.71 55.77
C ASP A 667 -35.70 8.48 55.27
N ASP A 668 -37.00 8.46 55.56
CA ASP A 668 -37.95 7.39 55.27
C ASP A 668 -39.09 7.84 54.34
N ASP A 669 -38.99 9.03 53.73
CA ASP A 669 -40.03 9.57 52.87
C ASP A 669 -39.94 8.99 51.44
N PRO A 670 -40.96 8.26 50.96
CA PRO A 670 -40.95 7.65 49.64
C PRO A 670 -40.97 8.66 48.48
N THR A 671 -41.32 9.92 48.74
CA THR A 671 -41.27 10.99 47.74
C THR A 671 -39.83 11.43 47.43
N HIS A 672 -38.90 11.22 48.35
CA HIS A 672 -37.47 11.50 48.14
C HIS A 672 -36.77 10.43 47.29
N CYS A 673 -37.34 9.21 47.20
CA CYS A 673 -36.87 8.17 46.28
C CYS A 673 -37.31 8.48 44.84
N THR A 674 -36.55 9.41 44.23
CA THR A 674 -36.72 9.89 42.86
C THR A 674 -35.73 9.21 41.92
N PHE A 675 -36.07 9.08 40.64
CA PHE A 675 -35.20 8.48 39.61
C PHE A 675 -34.84 9.56 38.60
N VAL A 676 -34.01 10.50 39.03
CA VAL A 676 -33.53 11.63 38.23
C VAL A 676 -32.01 11.54 38.17
N ASN A 677 -31.45 11.39 36.97
CA ASN A 677 -30.02 11.25 36.77
C ASN A 677 -29.49 12.33 35.81
N ASP A 678 -28.33 12.88 36.13
CA ASP A 678 -27.63 13.82 35.26
C ASP A 678 -26.96 13.05 34.10
N LEU A 679 -27.33 13.41 32.87
CA LEU A 679 -26.85 12.77 31.65
C LEU A 679 -25.39 13.10 31.35
N ASN A 680 -24.84 14.17 31.92
CA ASN A 680 -23.41 14.51 31.81
C ASN A 680 -22.55 13.74 32.81
N SER A 681 -23.13 13.24 33.92
CA SER A 681 -22.39 12.56 34.99
C SER A 681 -21.53 11.36 34.56
N PRO A 682 -21.85 10.58 33.52
CA PRO A 682 -20.99 9.48 33.08
C PRO A 682 -19.70 9.93 32.37
N PHE A 683 -19.52 11.24 32.12
CA PHE A 683 -18.48 11.79 31.27
C PHE A 683 -17.69 12.90 31.95
N THR A 684 -16.54 13.25 31.37
CA THR A 684 -15.75 14.38 31.82
C THR A 684 -16.46 15.69 31.48
N THR A 685 -16.69 16.50 32.51
CA THR A 685 -17.35 17.81 32.40
C THR A 685 -16.39 18.96 32.68
N TRP A 686 -16.77 20.17 32.30
CA TRP A 686 -16.08 21.37 32.76
C TRP A 686 -16.07 21.43 34.29
N ALA A 687 -14.91 21.75 34.85
CA ALA A 687 -14.72 21.83 36.30
C ALA A 687 -15.61 22.92 36.92
N LYS A 688 -15.94 22.76 38.20
CA LYS A 688 -16.82 23.68 38.94
C LYS A 688 -16.37 25.15 38.89
N ASN A 689 -15.05 25.38 38.83
CA ASN A 689 -14.43 26.70 38.77
C ASN A 689 -13.95 27.08 37.35
N SER A 690 -14.40 26.36 36.32
CA SER A 690 -14.04 26.68 34.94
C SER A 690 -14.55 28.06 34.55
N THR A 691 -13.70 28.85 33.91
CA THR A 691 -14.07 30.09 33.22
C THR A 691 -14.12 29.91 31.70
N GLU A 692 -13.78 28.72 31.21
CA GLU A 692 -13.67 28.41 29.78
C GLU A 692 -14.94 27.78 29.21
N GLY A 693 -15.76 27.13 30.05
CA GLY A 693 -17.01 26.51 29.62
C GLY A 693 -17.98 26.31 30.78
N THR A 694 -19.23 25.97 30.48
CA THR A 694 -20.30 25.86 31.48
C THR A 694 -20.01 24.74 32.47
N PRO A 695 -19.80 25.04 33.77
CA PRO A 695 -19.50 24.03 34.78
C PRO A 695 -20.54 22.91 34.83
N GLY A 696 -20.10 21.66 34.88
CA GLY A 696 -20.99 20.48 34.94
C GLY A 696 -21.57 20.03 33.60
N VAL A 697 -21.27 20.72 32.50
CA VAL A 697 -21.60 20.28 31.13
C VAL A 697 -20.43 19.51 30.52
N LEU A 698 -20.71 18.57 29.60
CA LEU A 698 -19.70 17.85 28.81
C LEU A 698 -18.56 18.78 28.36
N LYS A 699 -17.32 18.33 28.58
CA LYS A 699 -16.13 19.09 28.20
C LYS A 699 -15.84 18.91 26.71
N LEU A 700 -16.43 19.77 25.88
CA LEU A 700 -16.14 19.91 24.44
C LEU A 700 -15.33 21.19 24.19
N ASP A 701 -15.38 21.76 22.99
CA ASP A 701 -14.87 23.11 22.79
C ASP A 701 -15.72 24.16 23.54
N LYS A 702 -15.09 25.24 24.01
CA LYS A 702 -15.74 26.34 24.75
C LYS A 702 -16.88 27.02 24.00
N ALA A 703 -16.83 27.03 22.67
CA ALA A 703 -17.86 27.63 21.83
C ALA A 703 -19.07 26.69 21.65
N VAL A 704 -18.92 25.39 21.95
CA VAL A 704 -20.04 24.45 21.94
C VAL A 704 -20.80 24.59 23.26
N THR A 705 -21.96 25.23 23.16
CA THR A 705 -22.90 25.47 24.25
C THR A 705 -24.23 24.74 23.96
N GLY A 706 -25.24 24.97 24.80
CA GLY A 706 -26.60 24.49 24.56
C GLY A 706 -26.73 22.99 24.24
N ILE A 707 -25.96 22.13 24.93
CA ILE A 707 -26.01 20.68 24.74
C ILE A 707 -27.40 20.14 25.08
N GLU A 708 -27.98 19.39 24.16
CA GLU A 708 -29.29 18.77 24.30
C GLU A 708 -29.18 17.26 24.06
N TYR A 709 -29.70 16.48 25.00
CA TYR A 709 -29.80 15.03 24.89
C TYR A 709 -31.18 14.61 24.40
N PHE A 710 -31.23 13.46 23.74
CA PHE A 710 -32.46 12.86 23.22
C PHE A 710 -32.37 11.33 23.21
N PHE A 711 -33.50 10.64 23.22
CA PHE A 711 -33.56 9.20 23.01
C PHE A 711 -33.38 8.88 21.53
N CYS A 712 -32.43 8.00 21.20
CA CYS A 712 -32.12 7.70 19.80
C CYS A 712 -33.23 6.83 19.17
N ALA A 713 -34.12 7.46 18.39
CA ALA A 713 -35.29 6.82 17.80
C ALA A 713 -34.97 5.57 16.97
N ASP A 714 -33.85 5.61 16.24
CA ASP A 714 -33.42 4.52 15.35
C ASP A 714 -32.87 3.31 16.10
N ASP A 715 -32.31 3.49 17.29
CA ASP A 715 -31.80 2.39 18.10
C ASP A 715 -32.86 1.82 19.03
N ILE A 716 -33.68 2.68 19.65
CA ILE A 716 -34.72 2.21 20.58
C ILE A 716 -35.79 1.37 19.88
N LYS A 717 -36.10 1.62 18.61
CA LYS A 717 -37.08 0.83 17.83
C LYS A 717 -36.65 -0.63 17.61
N ASN A 718 -35.34 -0.91 17.72
CA ASN A 718 -34.80 -2.26 17.57
C ASN A 718 -34.89 -3.08 18.86
N ILE A 719 -35.18 -2.43 19.99
CA ILE A 719 -35.42 -3.11 21.25
C ILE A 719 -36.85 -3.65 21.24
N THR A 720 -36.97 -4.96 21.05
CA THR A 720 -38.27 -5.67 20.99
C THR A 720 -38.64 -6.36 22.29
N LYS A 721 -37.68 -6.50 23.22
CA LYS A 721 -37.86 -7.15 24.52
C LYS A 721 -37.03 -6.49 25.62
N ILE A 722 -37.59 -6.48 26.83
CA ILE A 722 -36.88 -6.16 28.07
C ILE A 722 -37.18 -7.30 29.06
N GLY A 723 -36.15 -8.08 29.40
CA GLY A 723 -36.34 -9.38 30.06
C GLY A 723 -37.27 -10.27 29.22
N ASP A 724 -38.32 -10.80 29.85
CA ASP A 724 -39.32 -11.64 29.19
C ASP A 724 -40.52 -10.86 28.62
N ILE A 725 -40.47 -9.51 28.64
CA ILE A 725 -41.59 -8.66 28.22
C ILE A 725 -41.37 -8.16 26.79
N ASP A 726 -42.32 -8.48 25.89
CA ASP A 726 -42.40 -7.88 24.56
C ASP A 726 -42.76 -6.39 24.67
N VAL A 727 -41.97 -5.53 24.04
CA VAL A 727 -42.13 -4.06 24.11
C VAL A 727 -41.83 -3.41 22.77
N VAL A 728 -42.51 -2.30 22.50
CA VAL A 728 -42.17 -1.39 21.39
C VAL A 728 -41.88 0.00 21.96
N PHE A 729 -40.68 0.52 21.74
CA PHE A 729 -40.32 1.88 22.12
C PHE A 729 -40.55 2.88 20.98
N THR A 730 -41.00 4.08 21.36
CA THR A 730 -41.13 5.24 20.47
C THR A 730 -40.75 6.50 21.23
N THR A 731 -40.46 7.59 20.51
CA THR A 731 -40.25 8.91 21.12
C THR A 731 -41.23 9.94 20.56
N ASP A 732 -41.37 11.08 21.22
CA ASP A 732 -41.98 12.29 20.64
C ASP A 732 -41.09 12.92 19.56
N GLU A 733 -41.61 13.95 18.87
CA GLU A 733 -40.91 14.64 17.77
C GLU A 733 -39.58 15.28 18.20
N ALA A 734 -39.52 15.77 19.44
CA ALA A 734 -38.30 16.38 20.00
C ALA A 734 -37.27 15.35 20.50
N GLY A 735 -37.63 14.05 20.57
CA GLY A 735 -36.72 13.02 21.08
C GLY A 735 -36.58 13.01 22.61
N THR A 736 -37.33 13.82 23.35
CA THR A 736 -37.14 14.00 24.81
C THR A 736 -38.03 13.09 25.65
N THR A 737 -39.07 12.49 25.06
CA THR A 737 -40.01 11.63 25.80
C THR A 737 -39.99 10.19 25.28
N LEU A 738 -39.55 9.25 26.10
CA LEU A 738 -39.57 7.82 25.78
C LEU A 738 -40.92 7.19 26.16
N TYR A 739 -41.58 6.59 25.18
CA TYR A 739 -42.80 5.82 25.36
C TYR A 739 -42.55 4.33 25.16
N ALA A 740 -43.22 3.50 25.96
CA ALA A 740 -43.22 2.06 25.80
C ALA A 740 -44.63 1.56 25.53
N THR A 741 -44.77 0.62 24.59
CA THR A 741 -46.02 -0.10 24.33
C THR A 741 -45.88 -1.56 24.73
N VAL A 742 -46.65 -2.00 25.72
CA VAL A 742 -46.69 -3.38 26.23
C VAL A 742 -48.14 -3.85 26.23
N GLY A 743 -48.42 -5.01 25.63
CA GLY A 743 -49.78 -5.55 25.55
C GLY A 743 -50.80 -4.61 24.88
N GLY A 744 -50.35 -3.78 23.93
CA GLY A 744 -51.19 -2.82 23.21
C GLY A 744 -51.49 -1.50 23.95
N LYS A 745 -50.98 -1.31 25.19
CA LYS A 745 -51.08 -0.04 25.93
C LYS A 745 -49.78 0.74 25.81
N LYS A 746 -49.87 2.02 25.47
CA LYS A 746 -48.74 2.95 25.36
C LYS A 746 -48.70 3.91 26.56
N GLU A 747 -47.57 3.98 27.24
CA GLU A 747 -47.35 4.91 28.37
C GLU A 747 -45.99 5.62 28.21
N GLU A 748 -45.90 6.84 28.74
CA GLU A 748 -44.61 7.51 28.96
C GLU A 748 -43.83 6.75 30.03
N ILE A 749 -42.54 6.51 29.79
CA ILE A 749 -41.70 5.77 30.73
C ILE A 749 -40.45 6.53 31.18
N ALA A 750 -39.94 7.48 30.38
CA ALA A 750 -38.84 8.35 30.78
C ALA A 750 -38.88 9.68 30.01
N VAL A 751 -38.38 10.74 30.64
CA VAL A 751 -38.34 12.10 30.06
C VAL A 751 -36.95 12.70 30.26
N ILE A 752 -36.39 13.27 29.20
CA ILE A 752 -35.17 14.08 29.22
C ILE A 752 -35.56 15.54 29.37
N ASN A 753 -34.90 16.24 30.29
CA ASN A 753 -35.01 17.68 30.48
C ASN A 753 -33.65 18.33 30.23
N ASN A 754 -33.57 19.13 29.15
CA ASN A 754 -32.38 19.89 28.74
C ASN A 754 -32.37 21.35 29.25
N ALA A 755 -33.37 21.76 30.04
CA ALA A 755 -33.54 23.13 30.52
C ALA A 755 -33.19 23.30 32.02
N GLY A 756 -32.46 22.37 32.61
CA GLY A 756 -32.14 22.41 34.03
C GLY A 756 -31.19 23.56 34.40
N SER A 757 -31.40 24.22 35.54
CA SER A 757 -30.53 25.30 36.01
C SER A 757 -29.41 24.84 36.96
N THR A 758 -29.62 23.71 37.66
CA THR A 758 -28.65 23.10 38.59
C THR A 758 -27.93 21.88 38.01
N ALA A 759 -28.63 21.09 37.20
CA ALA A 759 -28.11 20.01 36.38
C ALA A 759 -28.74 20.18 34.98
N PRO A 760 -27.99 20.67 33.98
CA PRO A 760 -28.58 21.16 32.74
C PRO A 760 -29.30 20.07 31.93
N ASN A 761 -28.81 18.82 32.02
CA ASN A 761 -29.37 17.70 31.27
C ASN A 761 -29.67 16.55 32.22
N THR A 762 -30.95 16.25 32.42
CA THR A 762 -31.37 15.15 33.29
C THR A 762 -32.31 14.20 32.56
N VAL A 763 -32.30 12.93 32.97
CA VAL A 763 -33.33 11.96 32.60
C VAL A 763 -34.11 11.56 33.85
N THR A 764 -35.43 11.56 33.74
CA THR A 764 -36.36 11.15 34.78
C THR A 764 -37.09 9.87 34.36
N TYR A 765 -36.98 8.81 35.16
CA TYR A 765 -37.77 7.59 34.94
C TYR A 765 -39.15 7.72 35.61
N ASN A 766 -40.21 7.41 34.89
CA ASN A 766 -41.58 7.76 35.29
C ASN A 766 -42.12 6.81 36.38
N LYS A 767 -42.15 7.27 37.64
CA LYS A 767 -42.68 6.52 38.79
C LYS A 767 -44.18 6.25 38.73
N ASN A 768 -44.95 7.04 37.97
CA ASN A 768 -46.40 6.92 37.90
C ASN A 768 -46.86 5.96 36.79
N SER A 769 -45.98 5.62 35.85
CA SER A 769 -46.24 4.72 34.74
C SER A 769 -46.22 3.26 35.20
N ALA A 770 -47.30 2.54 34.90
CA ALA A 770 -47.42 1.12 35.25
C ALA A 770 -46.47 0.29 34.37
N ILE A 771 -46.34 0.65 33.09
CA ILE A 771 -45.41 0.00 32.16
C ILE A 771 -43.96 0.27 32.57
N ALA A 772 -43.62 1.50 32.97
CA ALA A 772 -42.25 1.82 33.44
C ALA A 772 -41.88 0.94 34.65
N LYS A 773 -42.75 0.88 35.66
CA LYS A 773 -42.57 0.00 36.82
C LYS A 773 -42.41 -1.46 36.41
N GLN A 774 -43.23 -1.94 35.48
CA GLN A 774 -43.15 -3.31 34.99
C GLN A 774 -41.81 -3.63 34.33
N LEU A 775 -41.35 -2.75 33.42
CA LEU A 775 -40.09 -2.93 32.69
C LEU A 775 -38.88 -2.82 33.62
N LEU A 776 -38.86 -1.86 34.56
CA LEU A 776 -37.81 -1.70 35.55
C LEU A 776 -37.64 -2.95 36.42
N ASN A 777 -38.75 -3.61 36.79
CA ASN A 777 -38.72 -4.77 37.67
C ASN A 777 -38.24 -6.07 37.02
N THR A 778 -38.05 -6.10 35.70
CA THR A 778 -37.33 -7.17 35.02
C THR A 778 -35.84 -7.22 35.39
N GLY A 779 -35.30 -6.11 35.92
CA GLY A 779 -33.87 -5.96 36.19
C GLY A 779 -33.01 -5.73 34.94
N ALA A 780 -33.62 -5.67 33.74
CA ALA A 780 -32.92 -5.59 32.46
C ALA A 780 -33.28 -4.33 31.65
N MET A 781 -33.86 -3.31 32.26
CA MET A 781 -34.31 -2.10 31.56
C MET A 781 -33.13 -1.23 31.07
N TYR A 782 -33.11 -0.88 29.78
CA TYR A 782 -32.12 0.02 29.20
C TYR A 782 -32.69 0.84 28.03
N THR A 783 -31.97 1.87 27.63
CA THR A 783 -32.26 2.68 26.43
C THR A 783 -30.96 3.21 25.79
N TYR A 784 -31.09 3.89 24.65
CA TYR A 784 -30.01 4.56 23.95
C TYR A 784 -30.25 6.08 23.91
N ILE A 785 -29.25 6.85 24.30
CA ILE A 785 -29.33 8.31 24.44
C ILE A 785 -28.24 8.95 23.58
N GLY A 786 -28.64 9.84 22.67
CA GLY A 786 -27.76 10.67 21.86
C GLY A 786 -27.70 12.11 22.38
N ALA A 787 -26.81 12.92 21.79
CA ALA A 787 -26.71 14.33 22.11
C ALA A 787 -26.32 15.19 20.89
N THR A 788 -26.77 16.44 20.90
CA THR A 788 -26.35 17.51 20.00
C THR A 788 -25.87 18.70 20.81
N GLY A 789 -25.02 19.54 20.22
CA GLY A 789 -24.65 20.84 20.78
C GLY A 789 -25.02 21.96 19.82
N ARG A 790 -24.99 23.20 20.30
CA ARG A 790 -25.07 24.40 19.48
C ARG A 790 -23.80 25.22 19.65
N VAL A 791 -23.41 25.95 18.63
CA VAL A 791 -22.29 26.89 18.77
C VAL A 791 -22.83 28.24 19.25
N CYS A 792 -22.37 28.70 20.41
CA CYS A 792 -22.74 30.00 20.99
C CYS A 792 -24.25 30.22 21.11
N ASP A 793 -24.99 29.16 21.45
CA ASP A 793 -26.45 29.11 21.61
C ASP A 793 -27.24 29.52 20.33
N ASP A 794 -26.61 29.41 19.17
CA ASP A 794 -27.23 29.66 17.87
C ASP A 794 -27.90 28.38 17.33
N ASP A 795 -29.23 28.40 17.22
CA ASP A 795 -30.06 27.27 16.75
C ASP A 795 -29.75 26.85 15.31
N THR A 796 -29.09 27.70 14.52
CA THR A 796 -28.69 27.36 13.15
C THR A 796 -27.33 26.65 13.09
N LYS A 797 -26.57 26.63 14.19
CA LYS A 797 -25.20 26.13 14.28
C LYS A 797 -25.10 24.86 15.12
N VAL A 798 -25.82 23.83 14.70
CA VAL A 798 -25.88 22.53 15.40
C VAL A 798 -24.60 21.71 15.14
N VAL A 799 -24.06 21.11 16.20
CA VAL A 799 -22.96 20.12 16.15
C VAL A 799 -23.47 18.74 16.57
N THR A 800 -22.96 17.69 15.93
CA THR A 800 -23.24 16.31 16.32
C THR A 800 -22.26 15.85 17.40
N ILE A 801 -22.76 15.23 18.47
CA ILE A 801 -21.92 14.64 19.52
C ILE A 801 -21.99 13.12 19.40
N THR A 802 -20.83 12.48 19.40
CA THR A 802 -20.68 11.03 19.40
C THR A 802 -19.98 10.57 20.68
N PHE A 803 -20.20 9.32 21.06
CA PHE A 803 -19.67 8.67 22.26
C PHE A 803 -18.94 7.40 21.82
N ASP A 804 -17.62 7.40 21.91
CA ASP A 804 -16.77 6.33 21.38
C ASP A 804 -17.09 6.00 19.90
N ASN A 805 -17.26 7.05 19.10
CA ASN A 805 -17.62 7.02 17.67
C ASN A 805 -19.02 6.47 17.36
N LYS A 806 -19.93 6.44 18.35
CA LYS A 806 -21.35 6.13 18.15
C LYS A 806 -22.19 7.37 18.40
N ASP A 807 -23.29 7.55 17.69
CA ASP A 807 -24.21 8.68 17.88
C ASP A 807 -25.00 8.65 19.20
N HIS A 808 -24.87 7.56 19.97
CA HIS A 808 -25.53 7.37 21.25
C HIS A 808 -24.66 6.57 22.23
N PHE A 809 -25.05 6.61 23.51
CA PHE A 809 -24.58 5.69 24.53
C PHE A 809 -25.73 4.86 25.12
N LYS A 810 -25.39 3.68 25.67
CA LYS A 810 -26.36 2.80 26.34
C LYS A 810 -26.49 3.18 27.82
N ALA A 811 -27.71 3.41 28.27
CA ALA A 811 -28.03 3.69 29.66
C ALA A 811 -28.95 2.60 30.24
N ASN A 812 -28.48 1.92 31.29
CA ASN A 812 -29.26 0.92 32.02
C ASN A 812 -29.95 1.58 33.22
N PHE A 813 -31.26 1.39 33.34
CA PHE A 813 -32.03 1.80 34.50
C PHE A 813 -32.06 0.67 35.51
N ILE A 814 -31.42 0.88 36.66
CA ILE A 814 -31.24 -0.15 37.68
C ILE A 814 -32.44 -0.18 38.62
N ARG A 815 -32.94 -1.38 38.86
CA ARG A 815 -34.02 -1.64 39.81
C ARG A 815 -33.59 -1.24 41.23
N PRO A 816 -34.38 -0.42 41.97
CA PRO A 816 -33.98 0.07 43.29
C PRO A 816 -33.82 -0.97 44.40
N VAL A 817 -34.62 -2.04 44.36
CA VAL A 817 -34.71 -3.06 45.42
C VAL A 817 -34.59 -4.44 44.79
N ASN A 818 -33.85 -5.31 45.46
CA ASN A 818 -33.67 -6.72 45.11
C ASN A 818 -34.03 -7.60 46.32
N ILE A 819 -34.35 -8.86 46.03
CA ILE A 819 -34.78 -9.86 47.01
C ILE A 819 -33.74 -10.98 47.04
N ALA A 820 -33.33 -11.41 48.22
CA ALA A 820 -32.34 -12.48 48.35
C ALA A 820 -32.92 -13.84 47.92
N GLU A 821 -32.08 -14.69 47.36
CA GLU A 821 -32.46 -16.06 46.97
C GLU A 821 -32.61 -17.00 48.19
N GLN A 822 -32.11 -16.59 49.35
CA GLN A 822 -32.18 -17.33 50.61
C GLN A 822 -32.71 -16.42 51.72
N ALA A 823 -33.60 -16.96 52.55
CA ALA A 823 -34.12 -16.26 53.73
C ALA A 823 -33.00 -16.00 54.76
N ALA A 824 -33.10 -14.88 55.47
CA ALA A 824 -32.17 -14.50 56.54
C ALA A 824 -32.39 -15.28 57.85
N ASP A 825 -33.56 -15.94 57.98
CA ASP A 825 -33.89 -16.79 59.12
C ASP A 825 -34.29 -18.20 58.66
N ASN A 826 -34.37 -19.13 59.61
CA ASN A 826 -34.62 -20.54 59.34
C ASN A 826 -35.70 -21.10 60.26
N PHE A 827 -36.36 -22.17 59.82
CA PHE A 827 -37.20 -22.96 60.70
C PHE A 827 -36.35 -23.97 61.48
N ILE A 828 -36.86 -24.41 62.63
CA ILE A 828 -36.30 -25.51 63.41
C ILE A 828 -37.41 -26.53 63.60
N ASP A 829 -37.16 -27.77 63.23
CA ASP A 829 -38.19 -28.79 63.30
C ASP A 829 -38.54 -29.21 64.74
N ALA A 830 -39.85 -29.36 65.00
CA ALA A 830 -40.45 -29.79 66.28
C ALA A 830 -40.23 -28.88 67.51
N VAL A 831 -39.95 -27.59 67.32
CA VAL A 831 -40.10 -26.59 68.40
C VAL A 831 -41.58 -26.32 68.72
N ASP A 832 -41.87 -25.83 69.92
CA ASP A 832 -43.25 -25.49 70.28
C ASP A 832 -43.74 -24.29 69.44
N PHE A 833 -45.02 -24.31 69.05
CA PHE A 833 -45.57 -23.25 68.22
C PHE A 833 -45.60 -21.91 68.99
N GLY A 834 -44.84 -20.93 68.51
CA GLY A 834 -44.58 -19.67 69.21
C GLY A 834 -43.15 -19.54 69.77
N GLU A 835 -42.33 -20.58 69.69
CA GLU A 835 -40.88 -20.49 69.96
C GLU A 835 -40.09 -20.09 68.70
N LYS A 836 -38.87 -19.60 68.90
CA LYS A 836 -37.94 -19.31 67.79
C LYS A 836 -37.77 -20.53 66.89
N GLY A 837 -37.90 -20.31 65.57
CA GLY A 837 -37.82 -21.38 64.57
C GLY A 837 -39.17 -22.01 64.21
N SER A 838 -40.29 -21.62 64.84
CA SER A 838 -41.65 -21.98 64.40
C SER A 838 -42.27 -20.95 63.44
N PHE A 839 -41.68 -19.76 63.34
CA PHE A 839 -42.13 -18.67 62.48
C PHE A 839 -40.95 -17.83 61.98
N ILE A 840 -41.13 -17.22 60.82
CA ILE A 840 -40.17 -16.29 60.19
C ILE A 840 -40.95 -15.04 59.79
N ARG A 841 -40.41 -13.86 60.09
CA ARG A 841 -40.99 -12.58 59.64
C ARG A 841 -40.89 -12.48 58.12
N LEU A 842 -41.88 -11.91 57.45
CA LEU A 842 -41.79 -11.73 55.99
C LEU A 842 -40.60 -10.84 55.59
N GLU A 843 -40.18 -9.91 56.44
CA GLU A 843 -38.96 -9.12 56.29
C GLU A 843 -37.70 -10.00 56.23
N ASP A 844 -37.62 -11.03 57.07
CA ASP A 844 -36.50 -11.96 57.13
C ASP A 844 -36.60 -13.04 56.04
N LEU A 845 -37.83 -13.37 55.60
CA LEU A 845 -38.06 -14.28 54.46
C LEU A 845 -37.49 -13.70 53.18
N ILE A 846 -37.76 -12.43 52.88
CA ILE A 846 -37.31 -11.81 51.62
C ILE A 846 -35.92 -11.19 51.72
N ALA A 847 -35.46 -10.85 52.94
CA ALA A 847 -34.14 -10.27 53.21
C ALA A 847 -33.71 -9.22 52.15
N PRO A 848 -34.48 -8.13 51.98
CA PRO A 848 -34.32 -7.26 50.83
C PRO A 848 -33.06 -6.41 50.96
N TYR A 849 -32.48 -6.07 49.80
CA TYR A 849 -31.32 -5.21 49.69
C TYR A 849 -31.48 -4.22 48.54
N ASP A 850 -30.85 -3.05 48.65
CA ASP A 850 -30.95 -2.04 47.61
C ASP A 850 -29.97 -2.27 46.45
N TRP A 851 -30.03 -1.43 45.43
CA TRP A 851 -29.14 -1.46 44.26
C TRP A 851 -27.63 -1.31 44.58
N ARG A 852 -27.26 -0.99 45.84
CA ARG A 852 -25.87 -0.88 46.33
C ARG A 852 -25.45 -2.10 47.16
N ASP A 853 -26.26 -3.17 47.14
CA ASP A 853 -26.08 -4.37 47.96
C ASP A 853 -26.14 -4.09 49.48
N ARG A 854 -26.92 -3.08 49.90
CA ARG A 854 -27.14 -2.77 51.32
C ARG A 854 -28.44 -3.37 51.81
N TYR A 855 -28.35 -4.26 52.80
CA TYR A 855 -29.49 -4.97 53.37
C TYR A 855 -30.36 -4.07 54.25
N PHE A 856 -31.68 -4.24 54.14
CA PHE A 856 -32.65 -3.47 54.93
C PHE A 856 -32.60 -3.79 56.43
N SER A 857 -32.03 -4.96 56.81
CA SER A 857 -31.78 -5.33 58.21
C SER A 857 -30.89 -4.32 58.94
N ASP A 858 -29.98 -3.67 58.20
CA ASP A 858 -29.03 -2.71 58.75
C ASP A 858 -29.54 -1.27 58.64
N TYR A 859 -30.59 -1.02 57.82
CA TYR A 859 -31.11 0.30 57.47
C TYR A 859 -32.65 0.33 57.51
N ALA A 860 -33.23 0.46 58.71
CA ALA A 860 -34.68 0.43 58.90
C ALA A 860 -35.45 1.49 58.09
N ASN A 861 -34.85 2.65 57.81
CA ASN A 861 -35.47 3.73 57.03
C ASN A 861 -35.73 3.34 55.55
N TYR A 862 -35.06 2.31 55.03
CA TYR A 862 -35.22 1.88 53.64
C TYR A 862 -36.64 1.35 53.35
N TRP A 863 -37.31 0.78 54.34
CA TRP A 863 -38.71 0.34 54.22
C TRP A 863 -39.66 1.50 53.91
N GLY A 864 -39.45 2.67 54.50
CA GLY A 864 -40.21 3.88 54.18
C GLY A 864 -39.75 4.47 52.85
N PHE A 865 -38.44 4.66 52.68
CA PHE A 865 -37.86 5.36 51.54
C PHE A 865 -38.14 4.69 50.19
N TYR A 866 -38.00 3.37 50.09
CA TYR A 866 -38.34 2.63 48.85
C TYR A 866 -39.82 2.22 48.79
N GLY A 867 -40.56 2.46 49.87
CA GLY A 867 -41.94 2.03 50.04
C GLY A 867 -42.97 2.83 49.25
N PRO A 868 -44.27 2.60 49.54
CA PRO A 868 -44.78 1.64 50.52
C PRO A 868 -44.62 0.18 50.06
N PHE A 869 -44.46 -0.77 50.99
CA PHE A 869 -44.32 -2.20 50.69
C PHE A 869 -45.59 -3.01 50.99
N THR A 870 -45.84 -4.05 50.20
CA THR A 870 -46.77 -5.16 50.49
C THR A 870 -46.09 -6.48 50.11
N ILE A 871 -46.10 -7.46 51.02
CA ILE A 871 -45.41 -8.74 50.83
C ILE A 871 -46.43 -9.88 50.91
N THR A 872 -46.47 -10.72 49.89
CA THR A 872 -47.35 -11.91 49.83
C THR A 872 -46.53 -13.16 49.54
N ALA A 873 -46.46 -14.08 50.49
CA ALA A 873 -45.79 -15.37 50.33
C ALA A 873 -46.76 -16.43 49.77
N ASP A 874 -46.38 -17.09 48.69
CA ASP A 874 -47.14 -18.18 48.07
C ASP A 874 -46.79 -19.52 48.75
N VAL A 875 -47.35 -19.72 49.95
CA VAL A 875 -47.16 -20.94 50.72
C VAL A 875 -47.91 -22.14 50.16
N ASP A 876 -48.99 -21.91 49.41
CA ASP A 876 -49.85 -22.97 48.85
C ASP A 876 -49.15 -23.71 47.70
N ASN A 877 -48.28 -23.01 46.94
CA ASN A 877 -47.46 -23.60 45.88
C ASN A 877 -45.99 -23.77 46.29
N ALA A 878 -45.71 -23.81 47.60
CA ALA A 878 -44.36 -24.04 48.10
C ALA A 878 -43.86 -25.46 47.80
N GLU A 879 -42.55 -25.60 47.65
CA GLU A 879 -41.87 -26.88 47.44
C GLU A 879 -40.90 -27.17 48.61
N CYS A 880 -40.45 -28.41 48.76
CA CYS A 880 -39.37 -28.77 49.68
C CYS A 880 -38.53 -29.94 49.13
N ASP A 881 -37.35 -30.14 49.70
CA ASP A 881 -36.45 -31.27 49.40
C ASP A 881 -36.39 -32.31 50.53
N LEU A 882 -37.44 -32.42 51.35
CA LEU A 882 -37.52 -33.32 52.52
C LEU A 882 -37.15 -34.78 52.22
N ASN A 883 -37.42 -35.27 51.00
CA ASN A 883 -37.08 -36.63 50.55
C ASN A 883 -35.74 -36.70 49.76
N GLY A 884 -34.89 -35.67 49.85
CA GLY A 884 -33.67 -35.53 49.06
C GLY A 884 -33.91 -35.12 47.59
N VAL A 885 -35.17 -34.92 47.19
CA VAL A 885 -35.57 -34.45 45.86
C VAL A 885 -36.63 -33.36 46.02
N ARG A 886 -36.53 -32.31 45.21
CA ARG A 886 -37.43 -31.16 45.19
C ARG A 886 -38.83 -31.55 44.69
N GLN A 887 -39.85 -31.30 45.51
CA GLN A 887 -41.26 -31.66 45.27
C GLN A 887 -42.20 -30.72 46.04
N ALA A 888 -43.51 -30.77 45.80
CA ALA A 888 -44.49 -30.01 46.59
C ALA A 888 -44.41 -30.33 48.08
N VAL A 889 -44.65 -29.34 48.95
CA VAL A 889 -44.67 -29.55 50.41
C VAL A 889 -45.76 -30.58 50.76
N PRO A 890 -45.43 -31.68 51.46
CA PRO A 890 -46.42 -32.69 51.83
C PRO A 890 -47.52 -32.11 52.71
N VAL A 891 -48.78 -32.48 52.47
CA VAL A 891 -49.95 -32.03 53.26
C VAL A 891 -49.85 -32.28 54.76
N THR A 892 -48.94 -33.17 55.17
CA THR A 892 -48.67 -33.44 56.58
C THR A 892 -47.86 -32.32 57.24
N VAL A 893 -47.03 -31.60 56.49
CA VAL A 893 -46.28 -30.42 56.96
C VAL A 893 -47.18 -29.20 56.85
N GLU A 894 -47.40 -28.50 57.96
CA GLU A 894 -48.25 -27.31 57.98
C GLU A 894 -47.38 -26.06 57.79
N LEU A 895 -47.42 -25.49 56.59
CA LEU A 895 -46.80 -24.20 56.24
C LEU A 895 -47.92 -23.17 55.98
N LYS A 896 -47.92 -22.05 56.70
CA LYS A 896 -48.98 -21.03 56.60
C LYS A 896 -48.43 -19.61 56.60
N ALA A 897 -48.99 -18.76 55.75
CA ALA A 897 -48.85 -17.32 55.88
C ALA A 897 -49.79 -16.80 56.99
N ASN A 898 -49.31 -15.84 57.77
CA ASN A 898 -50.01 -15.28 58.92
C ASN A 898 -49.88 -13.76 58.93
N THR A 899 -50.99 -13.05 59.02
CA THR A 899 -51.04 -11.58 58.97
C THR A 899 -50.92 -10.91 60.35
N ASN A 900 -50.65 -11.68 61.41
CA ASN A 900 -50.43 -11.13 62.74
C ASN A 900 -49.19 -10.21 62.75
N THR A 901 -49.26 -9.12 63.51
CA THR A 901 -48.14 -8.16 63.65
C THR A 901 -47.16 -8.54 64.76
N THR A 902 -47.54 -9.49 65.62
CA THR A 902 -46.69 -10.07 66.67
C THR A 902 -46.81 -11.58 66.68
N MET A 903 -45.69 -12.27 66.94
CA MET A 903 -45.65 -13.72 67.13
C MET A 903 -44.62 -14.10 68.19
N GLY A 904 -44.88 -15.20 68.90
CA GLY A 904 -44.08 -15.70 70.00
C GLY A 904 -44.32 -15.00 71.35
N SER A 905 -43.51 -15.34 72.34
CA SER A 905 -43.61 -14.81 73.71
C SER A 905 -42.24 -14.71 74.36
N GLY A 906 -42.10 -13.88 75.41
CA GLY A 906 -40.82 -13.72 76.12
C GLY A 906 -39.70 -13.24 75.21
N ASP A 907 -38.52 -13.87 75.31
CA ASP A 907 -37.33 -13.54 74.52
C ASP A 907 -37.48 -13.87 73.02
N ASP A 908 -38.45 -14.73 72.66
CA ASP A 908 -38.72 -15.13 71.28
C ASP A 908 -39.75 -14.22 70.58
N ALA A 909 -40.35 -13.26 71.29
CA ALA A 909 -41.35 -12.37 70.71
C ALA A 909 -40.76 -11.52 69.57
N LYS A 910 -41.38 -11.58 68.39
CA LYS A 910 -41.04 -10.78 67.21
C LYS A 910 -42.22 -9.94 66.76
N THR A 911 -41.91 -8.75 66.25
CA THR A 911 -42.86 -7.89 65.55
C THR A 911 -42.56 -7.89 64.06
N SER A 912 -43.61 -7.91 63.24
CA SER A 912 -43.52 -7.73 61.80
C SER A 912 -44.59 -6.73 61.36
N GLN A 913 -44.23 -5.85 60.44
CA GLN A 913 -45.20 -4.94 59.81
C GLN A 913 -46.02 -5.65 58.72
N TYR A 914 -45.47 -6.72 58.13
CA TYR A 914 -46.02 -7.37 56.94
C TYR A 914 -46.59 -8.76 57.22
N GLY A 915 -46.23 -9.37 58.35
CA GLY A 915 -46.70 -10.68 58.79
C GLY A 915 -45.58 -11.73 58.88
N PHE A 916 -45.99 -12.99 59.00
CA PHE A 916 -45.10 -14.13 59.22
C PHE A 916 -45.43 -15.27 58.27
N ILE A 917 -44.45 -16.12 58.00
CA ILE A 917 -44.71 -17.52 57.61
C ILE A 917 -44.46 -18.41 58.83
N THR A 918 -45.25 -19.47 58.97
CA THR A 918 -45.20 -20.38 60.11
C THR A 918 -45.03 -21.81 59.65
N TYR A 919 -44.27 -22.58 60.41
CA TYR A 919 -43.97 -23.98 60.16
C TYR A 919 -44.36 -24.82 61.36
N LYS A 920 -45.03 -25.94 61.12
CA LYS A 920 -45.34 -26.93 62.15
C LYS A 920 -45.09 -28.36 61.65
N ASN A 921 -44.32 -29.10 62.44
CA ASN A 921 -44.02 -30.51 62.22
C ASN A 921 -45.27 -31.39 62.32
N ASN A 922 -45.26 -32.51 61.59
CA ASN A 922 -46.37 -33.45 61.48
C ASN A 922 -46.41 -34.56 62.55
N GLY A 923 -45.56 -34.48 63.58
CA GLY A 923 -45.33 -35.47 64.61
C GLY A 923 -44.23 -36.51 64.30
N THR A 924 -43.50 -36.37 63.18
CA THR A 924 -42.45 -37.33 62.77
C THR A 924 -41.08 -36.66 62.72
N LYS A 925 -40.04 -37.38 63.16
CA LYS A 925 -38.65 -36.93 63.09
C LYS A 925 -38.19 -36.76 61.64
N VAL A 926 -37.55 -35.63 61.32
CA VAL A 926 -36.97 -35.29 60.02
C VAL A 926 -35.50 -34.87 60.16
N SER A 927 -34.71 -35.12 59.11
CA SER A 927 -33.39 -34.53 58.93
C SER A 927 -33.52 -33.09 58.40
N ALA A 928 -32.43 -32.33 58.40
CA ALA A 928 -32.44 -30.98 57.82
C ALA A 928 -32.83 -31.03 56.33
N PHE A 929 -33.63 -30.05 55.90
CA PHE A 929 -34.13 -29.91 54.55
C PHE A 929 -34.42 -28.42 54.26
N ASN A 930 -34.80 -28.08 53.03
CA ASN A 930 -35.16 -26.74 52.59
C ASN A 930 -36.61 -26.70 52.16
N ILE A 931 -37.26 -25.56 52.45
CA ILE A 931 -38.52 -25.16 51.85
C ILE A 931 -38.23 -24.07 50.83
N TYR A 932 -38.93 -24.10 49.71
CA TYR A 932 -38.82 -23.15 48.61
C TYR A 932 -40.14 -22.42 48.46
N VAL A 933 -40.12 -21.10 48.66
CA VAL A 933 -41.34 -20.27 48.64
C VAL A 933 -41.17 -19.13 47.64
N LYS A 934 -42.16 -18.92 46.77
CA LYS A 934 -42.21 -17.72 45.93
C LYS A 934 -42.87 -16.57 46.69
N VAL A 935 -42.39 -15.35 46.46
CA VAL A 935 -42.93 -14.16 47.10
C VAL A 935 -43.24 -13.11 46.05
N THR A 936 -44.38 -12.43 46.22
CA THR A 936 -44.70 -11.21 45.48
C THR A 936 -44.50 -10.01 46.40
N VAL A 937 -43.62 -9.10 46.00
CA VAL A 937 -43.30 -7.87 46.74
C VAL A 937 -43.74 -6.68 45.90
N GLU A 938 -44.76 -5.97 46.34
CA GLU A 938 -45.12 -4.66 45.79
C GLU A 938 -44.38 -3.59 46.59
N TYR A 939 -43.79 -2.62 45.90
CA TYR A 939 -43.08 -1.50 46.50
C TYR A 939 -43.24 -0.22 45.67
N GLY A 940 -42.64 0.89 46.10
CA GLY A 940 -42.82 2.22 45.48
C GLY A 940 -42.49 2.28 43.98
N TRP A 941 -41.66 1.36 43.48
CA TRP A 941 -41.25 1.28 42.07
C TRP A 941 -41.79 0.06 41.32
N GLY A 942 -42.81 -0.62 41.83
CA GLY A 942 -43.56 -1.66 41.11
C GLY A 942 -43.66 -2.98 41.87
N THR A 943 -43.68 -4.08 41.14
CA THR A 943 -43.90 -5.42 41.70
C THR A 943 -42.76 -6.34 41.31
N ILE A 944 -42.11 -6.93 42.31
CA ILE A 944 -41.12 -7.99 42.15
C ILE A 944 -41.83 -9.32 42.39
N LYS A 945 -41.77 -10.22 41.41
CA LYS A 945 -42.12 -11.62 41.59
C LYS A 945 -40.83 -12.40 41.68
N THR A 946 -40.59 -13.00 42.83
CA THR A 946 -39.34 -13.73 43.04
C THR A 946 -39.41 -15.09 42.35
N ASP A 947 -38.24 -15.61 42.00
CA ASP A 947 -38.08 -17.05 41.95
C ASP A 947 -38.19 -17.65 43.37
N PHE A 948 -38.04 -18.97 43.47
CA PHE A 948 -38.16 -19.65 44.74
C PHE A 948 -37.06 -19.20 45.73
N ILE A 949 -37.46 -18.62 46.86
CA ILE A 949 -36.58 -18.31 47.98
C ILE A 949 -36.37 -19.58 48.79
N THR A 950 -35.10 -19.89 49.08
CA THR A 950 -34.71 -21.03 49.91
C THR A 950 -34.81 -20.68 51.39
N VAL A 951 -35.60 -21.44 52.13
CA VAL A 951 -35.81 -21.33 53.58
C VAL A 951 -35.28 -22.61 54.24
N PRO A 952 -34.13 -22.56 54.94
CA PRO A 952 -33.59 -23.73 55.61
C PRO A 952 -34.49 -24.20 56.76
N VAL A 953 -34.59 -25.51 56.95
CA VAL A 953 -35.24 -26.15 58.08
C VAL A 953 -34.22 -27.05 58.79
N SER A 954 -33.90 -26.71 60.04
CA SER A 954 -33.01 -27.52 60.88
C SER A 954 -33.68 -28.82 61.28
N SER A 955 -32.89 -29.89 61.51
CA SER A 955 -33.39 -31.20 61.94
C SER A 955 -34.21 -31.12 63.24
N THR A 956 -35.09 -32.11 63.46
CA THR A 956 -35.93 -32.21 64.67
C THR A 956 -35.12 -31.98 65.94
N ILE A 957 -35.57 -31.07 66.81
CA ILE A 957 -34.94 -30.85 68.11
C ILE A 957 -34.87 -32.17 68.87
N THR A 958 -33.65 -32.62 69.16
CA THR A 958 -33.43 -33.78 70.02
C THR A 958 -33.43 -33.31 71.46
N ASN A 959 -34.44 -33.73 72.23
CA ASN A 959 -34.25 -33.89 73.68
C ASN A 959 -33.09 -34.87 73.84
N ASN A 960 -32.02 -34.46 74.53
CA ASN A 960 -31.11 -35.44 75.11
C ASN A 960 -31.89 -36.39 76.02
#